data_AF-A0A420XTH2-F1
#
_entry.id   AF-A0A420XTH2-F1
#
_cell.length_a   1.000
_cell.length_b   1.000
_cell.length_c   1.000
_cell.angle_alpha   90.00
_cell.angle_beta   90.00
_cell.angle_gamma   90.00
#
_symmetry.space_group_name_H-M   'P 1'
#
loop_
_entity.id
_entity.type
_entity.pdbx_description
1 polymer ?
#
loop_
_entity_poly.entity_id
_entity_poly.type
_entity_poly.pdbx_seq_one_letter_code
_entity_poly.pdbx_strand_id
1 'polypeptide(L)'
;MKRSPASVVVVAQHGPEGRARADFLARALRPSLGVRDELVVVADGEPGMSEIAAARLDDAQDLAARRLSGARRAKHAVTVLVCADCLPPSHAIDPLVVAVAAGSVAAGPLHDLGVGRQCVTAPVKALASPQALRDWARVWRDEHRGETRTVPALGEGVIAVRTDALLADGGLPGLGERLGAVGTLTVVADSVWHHRGTRGCGLAPRRAPLLSAVYIVKDEEELLPSSLAALEGVADEVVVYDTGSTDRTVEIARAAGARVVLGYWDEHFGDARNRALSHAFGDWHLQVDADEVLEVGDVALFRRALQEATTEALAIDVENITGNGMGTPQTGLVRRLARRDEGWFAGRLHEEVLHREGRGPVQGALRGVTLVHSGYLAARTEERDKAGRNLRLASLGLADAVPEGLTKGTALANLARSQRFAGDNEGVLRTAALAEGESFPPINWRELCHAAAVAAASLGRFDVAHEWLDKLTASMTDPVGSYEIAAEVLLAEGRYEDVLDVVSRMPVEGKDENNRVVRRDGALTFEIAALSRLGRAPEAAWRVVEVVRTGSMNISLERVLALFEAEPAALDAYVAALHDSMVMLTLAESRWVRPERADALLEAMWRAGRARSAVLAAATVVAPRLTVLRALEWAARLRGAGVSDCALVALARDTGRSPRDRVLAAALVIEAFGDDRTMPDLVAAAELIPDAEADAVGAELRTVAPRVAAQLLAA
;
A
#
# COMPACT_ATOMS: atom_id res chain seq x y z
N MET A 1 23.15 33.02 -31.70
CA MET A 1 24.63 32.83 -31.63
C MET A 1 25.18 32.68 -33.03
N LYS A 2 26.42 33.12 -33.33
CA LYS A 2 27.08 32.73 -34.58
C LYS A 2 27.53 31.27 -34.44
N ARG A 3 26.78 30.34 -35.06
CA ARG A 3 27.14 28.92 -35.12
C ARG A 3 27.27 28.43 -36.56
N SER A 4 27.89 27.27 -36.70
CA SER A 4 27.95 26.54 -37.97
C SER A 4 26.54 26.17 -38.45
N PRO A 5 26.29 26.15 -39.76
CA PRO A 5 25.05 25.59 -40.31
C PRO A 5 24.95 24.11 -39.97
N ALA A 6 23.72 23.62 -39.79
CA ALA A 6 23.44 22.23 -39.46
C ALA A 6 22.40 21.63 -40.41
N SER A 7 22.50 20.32 -40.61
CA SER A 7 21.50 19.52 -41.31
C SER A 7 20.57 18.89 -40.28
N VAL A 8 19.34 19.38 -40.18
CA VAL A 8 18.33 18.82 -39.29
C VAL A 8 17.60 17.72 -40.03
N VAL A 9 17.72 16.48 -39.57
CA VAL A 9 17.19 15.29 -40.23
C VAL A 9 16.03 14.76 -39.39
N VAL A 10 14.81 14.91 -39.90
CA VAL A 10 13.58 14.35 -39.31
C VAL A 10 13.39 12.93 -39.84
N VAL A 11 13.33 11.97 -38.92
CA VAL A 11 13.19 10.55 -39.23
C VAL A 11 11.82 10.06 -38.80
N ALA A 12 11.00 9.65 -39.76
CA ALA A 12 9.65 9.16 -39.55
C ALA A 12 9.58 7.63 -39.52
N GLN A 13 8.63 7.12 -38.74
CA GLN A 13 8.22 5.72 -38.78
C GLN A 13 7.56 5.36 -40.11
N HIS A 14 7.47 4.05 -40.35
CA HIS A 14 6.74 3.50 -41.48
C HIS A 14 5.23 3.80 -41.37
N GLY A 15 4.58 4.03 -42.50
CA GLY A 15 3.14 4.26 -42.60
C GLY A 15 2.71 5.73 -42.68
N PRO A 16 1.43 5.95 -43.02
CA PRO A 16 0.86 7.29 -43.26
C PRO A 16 0.87 8.18 -42.02
N GLU A 17 0.77 7.60 -40.82
CA GLU A 17 0.81 8.33 -39.57
C GLU A 17 2.20 8.91 -39.28
N GLY A 18 3.25 8.11 -39.47
CA GLY A 18 4.64 8.58 -39.35
C GLY A 18 4.93 9.74 -40.29
N ARG A 19 4.43 9.68 -41.52
CA ARG A 19 4.52 10.77 -42.49
C ARG A 19 3.81 12.04 -42.01
N ALA A 20 2.57 11.94 -41.54
CA ALA A 20 1.81 13.09 -41.06
C ALA A 20 2.53 13.81 -39.91
N ARG A 21 3.15 13.04 -39.01
CA ARG A 21 3.95 13.58 -37.89
C ARG A 21 5.23 14.26 -38.36
N ALA A 22 5.93 13.67 -39.32
CA ALA A 22 7.12 14.28 -39.91
C ALA A 22 6.81 15.63 -40.58
N ASP A 23 5.71 15.72 -41.33
CA ASP A 23 5.26 16.96 -41.96
C ASP A 23 4.87 18.01 -40.90
N PHE A 24 4.23 17.58 -39.81
CA PHE A 24 3.92 18.46 -38.68
C PHE A 24 5.19 19.00 -37.99
N LEU A 25 6.13 18.11 -37.67
CA LEU A 25 7.39 18.47 -37.04
C LEU A 25 8.22 19.40 -37.93
N ALA A 26 8.27 19.13 -39.24
CA ALA A 26 8.97 19.98 -40.19
C ALA A 26 8.49 21.45 -40.14
N ARG A 27 7.17 21.65 -40.00
CA ARG A 27 6.59 22.99 -39.80
C ARG A 27 6.95 23.56 -38.42
N ALA A 28 6.89 22.73 -37.38
CA ALA A 28 7.19 23.15 -36.01
C ALA A 28 8.67 23.52 -35.79
N LEU A 29 9.60 22.97 -36.59
CA LEU A 29 11.03 23.27 -36.51
C LEU A 29 11.42 24.62 -37.10
N ARG A 30 10.60 25.20 -38.00
CA ARG A 30 10.93 26.46 -38.71
C ARG A 30 11.41 27.60 -37.79
N PRO A 31 10.79 27.87 -36.62
CA PRO A 31 11.26 28.92 -35.71
C PRO A 31 12.62 28.65 -35.05
N SER A 32 13.12 27.42 -35.12
CA SER A 32 14.38 26.96 -34.52
C SER A 32 15.51 26.81 -35.52
N LEU A 33 15.23 26.89 -36.82
CA LEU A 33 16.23 26.80 -37.90
C LEU A 33 16.88 28.16 -38.15
N GLY A 34 18.20 28.16 -38.29
CA GLY A 34 18.96 29.30 -38.80
C GLY A 34 18.82 29.44 -40.31
N VAL A 35 19.09 30.64 -40.83
CA VAL A 35 18.97 30.97 -42.28
C VAL A 35 19.80 30.07 -43.19
N ARG A 36 20.89 29.49 -42.67
CA ARG A 36 21.81 28.61 -43.41
C ARG A 36 21.64 27.14 -43.09
N ASP A 37 20.71 26.79 -42.21
CA ASP A 37 20.43 25.39 -41.91
C ASP A 37 19.60 24.78 -43.04
N GLU A 38 19.69 23.47 -43.17
CA GLU A 38 18.75 22.71 -43.96
C GLU A 38 17.95 21.77 -43.07
N LEU A 39 16.73 21.50 -43.51
CA LEU A 39 15.90 20.43 -42.98
C LEU A 39 15.91 19.31 -44.03
N VAL A 40 15.89 18.06 -43.58
CA VAL A 40 15.81 16.83 -44.38
C VAL A 40 14.73 15.96 -43.75
N VAL A 41 13.74 15.53 -44.52
CA VAL A 41 12.65 14.68 -44.02
C VAL A 41 12.74 13.30 -44.64
N VAL A 42 12.80 12.28 -43.80
CA VAL A 42 12.83 10.86 -44.19
C VAL A 42 11.53 10.20 -43.75
N ALA A 43 10.62 9.99 -44.70
CA ALA A 43 9.28 9.44 -44.46
C ALA A 43 8.76 8.67 -45.68
N ASP A 44 7.66 7.94 -45.52
CA ASP A 44 7.06 7.16 -46.61
C ASP A 44 6.23 8.01 -47.57
N GLY A 45 6.14 7.56 -48.82
CA GLY A 45 5.33 8.17 -49.89
C GLY A 45 5.95 9.40 -50.53
N GLU A 46 5.26 9.97 -51.53
CA GLU A 46 5.73 11.15 -52.27
C GLU A 46 5.76 12.40 -51.39
N PRO A 47 6.79 13.26 -51.50
CA PRO A 47 6.88 14.50 -50.72
C PRO A 47 5.67 15.43 -50.94
N GLY A 48 5.18 16.04 -49.85
CA GLY A 48 4.10 17.02 -49.87
C GLY A 48 4.65 18.38 -50.30
N MET A 49 3.81 19.20 -50.95
CA MET A 49 4.28 20.41 -51.64
C MET A 49 5.05 21.40 -50.75
N SER A 50 6.15 21.91 -51.34
CA SER A 50 7.07 22.99 -50.93
C SER A 50 8.16 22.64 -49.88
N GLU A 51 9.34 22.34 -50.45
CA GLU A 51 10.69 22.31 -49.89
C GLU A 51 11.09 21.13 -48.98
N ILE A 52 12.40 20.80 -49.11
CA ILE A 52 13.22 19.84 -48.34
C ILE A 52 13.47 18.51 -49.07
N ALA A 53 14.75 18.17 -49.26
CA ALA A 53 15.23 17.00 -50.00
C ALA A 53 14.70 15.69 -49.40
N ALA A 54 13.54 15.24 -49.88
CA ALA A 54 12.94 13.98 -49.48
C ALA A 54 13.70 12.80 -50.10
N ALA A 55 14.01 11.79 -49.29
CA ALA A 55 14.54 10.52 -49.75
C ALA A 55 13.39 9.59 -50.14
N ARG A 56 13.30 9.17 -51.41
CA ARG A 56 12.62 7.90 -51.72
C ARG A 56 13.44 6.77 -51.12
N LEU A 57 12.81 5.96 -50.28
CA LEU A 57 13.37 4.70 -49.80
C LEU A 57 12.51 3.58 -50.39
N ASP A 58 12.94 3.08 -51.54
CA ASP A 58 12.57 1.73 -51.95
C ASP A 58 13.29 0.78 -50.96
N ASP A 59 12.52 0.06 -50.13
CA ASP A 59 12.94 -1.04 -49.24
C ASP A 59 13.80 -0.75 -47.97
N ALA A 60 13.44 0.22 -47.12
CA ALA A 60 14.01 0.32 -45.76
C ALA A 60 12.95 0.15 -44.65
N GLN A 61 12.81 -1.08 -44.13
CA GLN A 61 11.91 -1.43 -43.03
C GLN A 61 12.42 -1.00 -41.63
N ASP A 62 13.74 -0.76 -41.45
CA ASP A 62 14.34 -0.49 -40.13
C ASP A 62 14.82 0.97 -39.95
N LEU A 63 14.73 1.49 -38.72
CA LEU A 63 15.03 2.87 -38.32
C LEU A 63 16.48 3.28 -38.62
N ALA A 64 17.43 2.36 -38.47
CA ALA A 64 18.85 2.62 -38.73
C ALA A 64 19.09 3.04 -40.20
N ALA A 65 18.46 2.34 -41.14
CA ALA A 65 18.55 2.64 -42.56
C ALA A 65 17.96 4.02 -42.89
N ARG A 66 16.86 4.40 -42.22
CA ARG A 66 16.22 5.72 -42.39
C ARG A 66 17.12 6.85 -41.88
N ARG A 67 17.72 6.70 -40.69
CA ARG A 67 18.70 7.65 -40.15
C ARG A 67 19.87 7.85 -41.11
N LEU A 68 20.42 6.74 -41.63
CA LEU A 68 21.56 6.79 -42.55
C LEU A 68 21.19 7.42 -43.90
N SER A 69 19.98 7.17 -44.40
CA SER A 69 19.45 7.80 -45.60
C SER A 69 19.36 9.32 -45.46
N GLY A 70 18.92 9.81 -44.30
CA GLY A 70 18.90 11.23 -43.98
C GLY A 70 20.30 11.82 -43.82
N ALA A 71 21.18 11.14 -43.07
CA ALA A 71 22.56 11.57 -42.87
C ALA A 71 23.37 11.65 -44.17
N ARG A 72 23.16 10.74 -45.13
CA ARG A 72 23.80 10.79 -46.47
C ARG A 72 23.35 11.98 -47.32
N ARG A 73 22.20 12.58 -46.99
CA ARG A 73 21.67 13.77 -47.67
C ARG A 73 22.00 15.07 -46.95
N ALA A 74 22.57 14.99 -45.75
CA ALA A 74 23.08 16.13 -45.02
C ALA A 74 24.26 16.77 -45.77
N LYS A 75 24.18 18.08 -45.99
CA LYS A 75 25.18 18.94 -46.64
C LYS A 75 26.11 19.61 -45.64
N HIS A 76 25.78 19.59 -44.35
CA HIS A 76 26.56 20.27 -43.31
C HIS A 76 27.34 19.30 -42.43
N ALA A 77 28.38 19.81 -41.78
CA ALA A 77 29.28 19.03 -40.93
C ALA A 77 28.64 18.57 -39.61
N VAL A 78 27.55 19.20 -39.18
CA VAL A 78 26.76 18.82 -38.01
C VAL A 78 25.40 18.35 -38.47
N THR A 79 25.02 17.13 -38.06
CA THR A 79 23.69 16.59 -38.27
C THR A 79 22.95 16.55 -36.95
N VAL A 80 21.71 17.06 -36.94
CA VAL A 80 20.78 16.92 -35.81
C VAL A 80 19.70 15.93 -36.23
N LEU A 81 19.78 14.70 -35.73
CA LEU A 81 18.75 13.68 -35.90
C LEU A 81 17.59 13.98 -34.96
N VAL A 82 16.36 13.96 -35.49
CA VAL A 82 15.14 14.22 -34.74
C VAL A 82 14.10 13.16 -35.11
N CYS A 83 13.54 12.48 -34.11
CA CYS A 83 12.40 11.59 -34.31
C CYS A 83 11.14 12.40 -34.68
N ALA A 84 10.33 11.92 -35.63
CA ALA A 84 9.08 12.56 -36.02
C ALA A 84 8.07 12.75 -34.87
N ASP A 85 8.23 12.02 -33.78
CA ASP A 85 7.38 12.09 -32.57
C ASP A 85 7.82 13.16 -31.57
N CYS A 86 8.89 13.90 -31.87
CA CYS A 86 9.37 14.98 -31.02
C CYS A 86 8.67 16.31 -31.34
N LEU A 87 8.53 17.19 -30.35
CA LEU A 87 8.19 18.61 -30.56
C LEU A 87 9.34 19.50 -30.08
N PRO A 88 9.80 20.45 -30.91
CA PRO A 88 10.87 21.37 -30.57
C PRO A 88 10.34 22.54 -29.73
N PRO A 89 11.13 23.04 -28.76
CA PRO A 89 10.96 24.40 -28.25
C PRO A 89 11.47 25.40 -29.30
N SER A 90 11.19 26.69 -29.10
CA SER A 90 11.84 27.74 -29.92
C SER A 90 13.34 27.79 -29.61
N HIS A 91 14.17 27.87 -30.66
CA HIS A 91 15.64 27.87 -30.61
C HIS A 91 16.28 26.55 -30.18
N ALA A 92 15.60 25.41 -30.38
CA ALA A 92 16.08 24.09 -29.94
C ALA A 92 17.43 23.65 -30.55
N ILE A 93 17.73 24.11 -31.77
CA ILE A 93 18.87 23.61 -32.56
C ILE A 93 20.19 24.29 -32.17
N ASP A 94 20.13 25.59 -31.85
CA ASP A 94 21.32 26.41 -31.60
C ASP A 94 22.23 25.84 -30.49
N PRO A 95 21.72 25.50 -29.29
CA PRO A 95 22.55 24.98 -28.21
C PRO A 95 23.21 23.64 -28.56
N LEU A 96 22.47 22.76 -29.26
CA LEU A 96 22.96 21.45 -29.67
C LEU A 96 24.14 21.55 -30.64
N VAL A 97 24.02 22.41 -31.66
CA VAL A 97 25.07 22.59 -32.66
C VAL A 97 26.32 23.24 -32.06
N VAL A 98 26.15 24.14 -31.08
CA VAL A 98 27.27 24.74 -30.35
C VAL A 98 28.02 23.69 -29.53
N ALA A 99 27.29 22.80 -28.85
CA ALA A 99 27.90 21.71 -28.10
C ALA A 99 28.69 20.74 -29.02
N VAL A 100 28.15 20.41 -30.20
CA VAL A 100 28.89 19.58 -31.18
C VAL A 100 30.14 20.27 -31.69
N ALA A 101 30.09 21.58 -31.94
CA ALA A 101 31.27 22.36 -32.33
C ALA A 101 32.35 22.39 -31.23
N ALA A 102 31.97 22.23 -29.97
CA ALA A 102 32.88 22.10 -28.82
C ALA A 102 33.43 20.67 -28.63
N GLY A 103 33.09 19.71 -29.50
CA GLY A 103 33.58 18.33 -29.46
C GLY A 103 32.65 17.33 -28.79
N SER A 104 31.44 17.73 -28.41
CA SER A 104 30.45 16.83 -27.81
C SER A 104 29.63 16.06 -28.85
N VAL A 105 29.05 14.95 -28.41
CA VAL A 105 27.80 14.43 -28.97
C VAL A 105 26.70 14.96 -28.07
N ALA A 106 25.74 15.68 -28.62
CA ALA A 106 24.81 16.47 -27.83
C ALA A 106 23.37 15.97 -27.96
N ALA A 107 22.61 15.95 -26.87
CA ALA A 107 21.17 15.77 -26.89
C ALA A 107 20.48 16.80 -26.00
N GLY A 108 19.23 17.10 -26.33
CA GLY A 108 18.36 17.89 -25.48
C GLY A 108 17.64 17.01 -24.44
N PRO A 109 17.24 17.55 -23.27
CA PRO A 109 16.32 16.84 -22.40
C PRO A 109 15.03 16.47 -23.14
N LEU A 110 14.46 15.31 -22.83
CA LEU A 110 13.17 14.86 -23.37
C LEU A 110 12.16 14.81 -22.22
N HIS A 111 11.02 15.48 -22.36
CA HIS A 111 9.91 15.39 -21.43
C HIS A 111 8.76 14.56 -22.04
N ASP A 112 8.13 13.77 -21.17
CA ASP A 112 7.13 12.75 -21.46
C ASP A 112 7.71 11.56 -22.25
N LEU A 113 7.91 10.42 -21.57
CA LEU A 113 8.39 9.14 -22.15
C LEU A 113 9.80 9.16 -22.79
N GLY A 114 10.68 10.07 -22.38
CA GLY A 114 12.10 9.95 -22.70
C GLY A 114 12.67 8.64 -22.14
N VAL A 115 13.24 7.79 -22.98
CA VAL A 115 14.13 6.71 -22.53
C VAL A 115 15.52 7.30 -22.32
N GLY A 116 16.00 7.33 -21.07
CA GLY A 116 17.39 7.65 -20.75
C GLY A 116 17.60 8.63 -19.59
N ARG A 117 18.86 8.94 -19.28
CA ARG A 117 19.25 9.78 -18.13
C ARG A 117 19.01 11.29 -18.35
N GLN A 118 18.43 11.67 -19.49
CA GLN A 118 18.15 13.05 -19.92
C GLN A 118 16.70 13.47 -19.72
N CYS A 119 15.92 12.70 -18.96
CA CYS A 119 14.51 12.99 -18.74
C CYS A 119 14.30 14.17 -17.80
N VAL A 120 13.36 15.03 -18.17
CA VAL A 120 12.88 16.14 -17.35
C VAL A 120 11.36 16.07 -17.31
N THR A 121 10.78 16.32 -16.13
CA THR A 121 9.33 16.26 -15.93
C THR A 121 8.76 17.66 -15.95
N ALA A 122 7.87 17.95 -16.90
CA ALA A 122 7.11 19.18 -16.89
C ALA A 122 6.08 19.16 -15.75
N PRO A 123 5.84 20.28 -15.04
CA PRO A 123 4.76 20.38 -14.07
C PRO A 123 3.40 20.03 -14.70
N VAL A 124 2.48 19.40 -13.96
CA VAL A 124 1.15 18.99 -14.47
C VAL A 124 0.42 20.14 -15.17
N LYS A 125 0.49 21.36 -14.60
CA LYS A 125 -0.08 22.57 -15.21
C LYS A 125 0.44 22.89 -16.62
N ALA A 126 1.68 22.52 -16.92
CA ALA A 126 2.27 22.70 -18.25
C ALA A 126 1.69 21.73 -19.28
N LEU A 127 1.15 20.57 -18.84
CA LEU A 127 0.54 19.57 -19.72
C LEU A 127 -0.93 19.89 -20.04
N ALA A 128 -1.53 20.90 -19.40
CA ALA A 128 -2.94 21.24 -19.55
C ALA A 128 -3.32 21.71 -20.97
N SER A 129 -2.36 22.23 -21.74
CA SER A 129 -2.59 22.61 -23.15
C SER A 129 -1.27 22.73 -23.93
N PRO A 130 -1.30 22.69 -25.28
CA PRO A 130 -0.13 22.96 -26.10
C PRO A 130 0.50 24.33 -25.83
N GLN A 131 -0.29 25.32 -25.40
CA GLN A 131 0.20 26.65 -25.06
C GLN A 131 0.94 26.65 -23.73
N ALA A 132 0.36 26.03 -22.70
CA ALA A 132 0.98 25.89 -21.38
C ALA A 132 2.33 25.15 -21.46
N LEU A 133 2.43 24.15 -22.35
CA LEU A 133 3.65 23.40 -22.58
C LEU A 133 4.75 24.25 -23.22
N ARG A 134 4.39 25.08 -24.21
CA ARG A 134 5.29 26.05 -24.83
C ARG A 134 5.78 27.09 -23.84
N ASP A 135 4.90 27.58 -22.96
CA ASP A 135 5.24 28.58 -21.97
C ASP A 135 6.20 28.01 -20.91
N TRP A 136 5.97 26.78 -20.45
CA TRP A 136 6.91 26.08 -19.58
C TRP A 136 8.27 25.84 -20.25
N ALA A 137 8.29 25.34 -21.49
CA ALA A 137 9.54 25.10 -22.20
C ALA A 137 10.36 26.39 -22.42
N ARG A 138 9.68 27.54 -22.57
CA ARG A 138 10.31 28.86 -22.62
C ARG A 138 10.97 29.21 -21.30
N VAL A 139 10.25 29.08 -20.18
CA VAL A 139 10.78 29.34 -18.83
C VAL A 139 11.96 28.43 -18.53
N TRP A 140 11.82 27.11 -18.77
CA TRP A 140 12.88 26.13 -18.58
C TRP A 140 14.16 26.52 -19.31
N ARG A 141 14.05 26.85 -20.61
CA ARG A 141 15.20 27.26 -21.42
C ARG A 141 15.90 28.48 -20.85
N ASP A 142 15.13 29.46 -20.37
CA ASP A 142 15.71 30.69 -19.85
C ASP A 142 16.41 30.48 -18.50
N GLU A 143 15.88 29.56 -17.67
CA GLU A 143 16.50 29.15 -16.40
C GLU A 143 17.78 28.32 -16.59
N HIS A 144 17.79 27.39 -17.56
CA HIS A 144 18.88 26.43 -17.75
C HIS A 144 19.84 26.82 -18.88
N ARG A 145 19.86 28.11 -19.26
CA ARG A 145 20.60 28.61 -20.41
C ARG A 145 22.10 28.34 -20.28
N GLY A 146 22.65 27.63 -21.26
CA GLY A 146 24.07 27.27 -21.29
C GLY A 146 24.49 26.15 -20.34
N GLU A 147 23.56 25.57 -19.57
CA GLU A 147 23.86 24.43 -18.70
C GLU A 147 24.06 23.16 -19.53
N THR A 148 25.11 22.41 -19.20
CA THR A 148 25.41 21.13 -19.83
C THR A 148 25.78 20.08 -18.79
N ARG A 149 25.47 18.82 -19.09
CA ARG A 149 25.79 17.68 -18.21
C ARG A 149 26.33 16.52 -19.02
N THR A 150 27.49 16.01 -18.62
CA THR A 150 28.03 14.76 -19.20
C THR A 150 27.26 13.56 -18.67
N VAL A 151 26.94 12.61 -19.54
CA VAL A 151 26.19 11.39 -19.18
C VAL A 151 26.84 10.16 -19.83
N PRO A 152 26.66 8.94 -19.27
CA PRO A 152 27.24 7.73 -19.84
C PRO A 152 26.54 7.22 -21.11
N ALA A 153 25.33 7.72 -21.40
CA ALA A 153 24.56 7.39 -22.60
C ALA A 153 23.53 8.49 -22.88
N LEU A 154 23.25 8.76 -24.16
CA LEU A 154 22.17 9.65 -24.61
C LEU A 154 20.96 8.82 -25.09
N GLY A 155 19.76 9.38 -24.95
CA GLY A 155 18.56 8.89 -25.61
C GLY A 155 18.52 9.32 -27.08
N GLU A 156 17.90 8.50 -27.92
CA GLU A 156 18.02 8.60 -29.38
C GLU A 156 16.92 9.44 -30.07
N GLY A 157 16.02 10.05 -29.30
CA GLY A 157 14.93 10.87 -29.83
C GLY A 157 15.42 12.13 -30.55
N VAL A 158 16.43 12.80 -29.96
CA VAL A 158 17.09 13.97 -30.54
C VAL A 158 18.58 13.90 -30.24
N ILE A 159 19.42 13.78 -31.27
CA ILE A 159 20.87 13.73 -31.13
C ILE A 159 21.51 14.63 -32.19
N ALA A 160 22.39 15.52 -31.74
CA ALA A 160 23.30 16.28 -32.59
C ALA A 160 24.70 15.68 -32.52
N VAL A 161 25.29 15.46 -33.68
CA VAL A 161 26.60 14.83 -33.83
C VAL A 161 27.27 15.31 -35.12
N ARG A 162 28.59 15.13 -35.23
CA ARG A 162 29.27 15.32 -36.51
C ARG A 162 28.76 14.33 -37.55
N THR A 163 28.50 14.81 -38.77
CA THR A 163 27.92 14.02 -39.85
C THR A 163 28.81 12.83 -40.25
N ASP A 164 30.13 13.02 -40.28
CA ASP A 164 31.08 11.95 -40.60
C ASP A 164 31.10 10.83 -39.54
N ALA A 165 31.04 11.20 -38.26
CA ALA A 165 30.96 10.26 -37.16
C ALA A 165 29.66 9.45 -37.18
N LEU A 166 28.53 10.09 -37.51
CA LEU A 166 27.24 9.41 -37.68
C LEU A 166 27.25 8.42 -38.86
N LEU A 167 27.85 8.82 -39.99
CA LEU A 167 28.01 7.94 -41.16
C LEU A 167 28.92 6.74 -40.85
N ALA A 168 29.97 6.93 -40.04
CA ALA A 168 30.88 5.88 -39.62
C ALA A 168 30.24 4.87 -38.64
N ASP A 169 29.36 5.33 -37.74
CA ASP A 169 28.63 4.44 -36.82
C ASP A 169 27.58 3.56 -37.54
N GLY A 170 27.03 4.04 -38.64
CA GLY A 170 26.01 3.31 -39.42
C GLY A 170 24.58 3.45 -38.89
N GLY A 171 24.35 4.20 -37.80
CA GLY A 171 23.00 4.57 -37.32
C GLY A 171 22.23 3.45 -36.62
N LEU A 172 22.93 2.38 -36.19
CA LEU A 172 22.38 1.14 -35.63
C LEU A 172 21.64 1.37 -34.27
N PRO A 173 20.83 0.40 -33.78
CA PRO A 173 20.17 0.50 -32.47
C PRO A 173 21.16 0.60 -31.30
N GLY A 174 21.00 1.53 -30.36
CA GLY A 174 21.98 1.84 -29.30
C GLY A 174 22.93 3.00 -29.64
N LEU A 175 22.53 3.86 -30.58
CA LEU A 175 23.29 4.97 -31.14
C LEU A 175 23.81 5.92 -30.04
N GLY A 176 22.96 6.26 -29.07
CA GLY A 176 23.31 7.23 -28.03
C GLY A 176 24.39 6.77 -27.04
N GLU A 177 24.68 5.47 -26.98
CA GLU A 177 25.81 4.91 -26.21
C GLU A 177 27.05 4.78 -27.09
N ARG A 178 26.90 4.23 -28.30
CA ARG A 178 28.04 4.00 -29.22
C ARG A 178 28.74 5.27 -29.67
N LEU A 179 28.00 6.37 -29.80
CA LEU A 179 28.59 7.66 -30.13
C LEU A 179 29.53 8.20 -29.02
N GLY A 180 29.56 7.59 -27.83
CA GLY A 180 30.56 7.89 -26.81
C GLY A 180 32.00 7.62 -27.28
N ALA A 181 32.19 6.77 -28.29
CA ALA A 181 33.50 6.51 -28.88
C ALA A 181 34.06 7.70 -29.70
N VAL A 182 33.20 8.64 -30.11
CA VAL A 182 33.56 9.73 -31.04
C VAL A 182 33.42 11.13 -30.43
N GLY A 183 32.98 11.24 -29.18
CA GLY A 183 32.89 12.51 -28.45
C GLY A 183 32.24 12.37 -27.08
N THR A 184 32.34 13.42 -26.26
CA THR A 184 31.73 13.43 -24.93
C THR A 184 30.21 13.53 -25.03
N LEU A 185 29.52 12.54 -24.49
CA LEU A 185 28.05 12.48 -24.46
C LEU A 185 27.50 13.55 -23.49
N THR A 186 26.84 14.56 -24.05
CA THR A 186 26.46 15.77 -23.33
C THR A 186 24.96 16.06 -23.47
N VAL A 187 24.27 16.26 -22.35
CA VAL A 187 22.92 16.82 -22.32
C VAL A 187 23.02 18.34 -22.27
N VAL A 188 22.35 19.03 -23.18
CA VAL A 188 22.31 20.51 -23.26
C VAL A 188 20.96 20.98 -22.76
N ALA A 189 20.92 21.48 -21.52
CA ALA A 189 19.69 21.58 -20.73
C ALA A 189 18.67 22.58 -21.29
N ASP A 190 19.12 23.63 -22.01
CA ASP A 190 18.26 24.63 -22.64
C ASP A 190 17.71 24.22 -24.01
N SER A 191 17.94 22.97 -24.45
CA SER A 191 17.29 22.37 -25.61
C SER A 191 16.24 21.32 -25.16
N VAL A 192 15.17 21.72 -24.46
CA VAL A 192 14.17 20.78 -23.93
C VAL A 192 13.09 20.39 -24.94
N TRP A 193 12.99 19.12 -25.31
CA TRP A 193 12.07 18.58 -26.31
C TRP A 193 10.91 17.82 -25.68
N HIS A 194 9.74 17.81 -26.32
CA HIS A 194 8.63 16.91 -25.97
C HIS A 194 8.71 15.65 -26.82
N HIS A 195 8.45 14.46 -26.27
CA HIS A 195 8.27 13.25 -27.08
C HIS A 195 6.86 12.68 -26.89
N ARG A 196 6.11 12.51 -27.99
CA ARG A 196 4.82 11.84 -27.98
C ARG A 196 5.04 10.34 -28.19
N GLY A 197 5.34 9.61 -27.11
CA GLY A 197 5.47 8.15 -27.20
C GLY A 197 4.14 7.53 -27.63
N THR A 198 4.10 6.92 -28.81
CA THR A 198 2.91 6.20 -29.29
C THR A 198 3.22 4.75 -29.60
N ARG A 199 2.18 3.90 -29.62
CA ARG A 199 2.30 2.53 -30.15
C ARG A 199 2.86 2.61 -31.58
N GLY A 200 3.95 1.88 -31.85
CA GLY A 200 4.65 1.88 -33.15
C GLY A 200 5.99 2.61 -33.21
N CYS A 201 6.45 3.26 -32.12
CA CYS A 201 7.72 3.98 -32.13
C CYS A 201 8.93 3.09 -32.45
N GLY A 202 9.66 3.42 -33.53
CA GLY A 202 10.83 2.66 -34.01
C GLY A 202 12.10 2.87 -33.18
N LEU A 203 12.11 3.89 -32.30
CA LEU A 203 13.05 3.95 -31.19
C LEU A 203 12.53 2.93 -30.19
N ALA A 204 13.05 1.70 -30.24
CA ALA A 204 12.58 0.64 -29.37
C ALA A 204 12.45 1.19 -27.94
N PRO A 205 11.24 1.28 -27.36
CA PRO A 205 11.15 1.56 -25.95
C PRO A 205 11.98 0.46 -25.28
N ARG A 206 12.91 0.82 -24.38
CA ARG A 206 13.17 -0.10 -23.27
C ARG A 206 11.78 -0.43 -22.77
N ARG A 207 11.39 -1.72 -22.86
CA ARG A 207 10.04 -2.21 -22.59
C ARG A 207 9.41 -1.30 -21.55
N ALA A 208 8.38 -0.54 -21.94
CA ALA A 208 7.62 0.23 -20.96
C ALA A 208 7.35 -0.74 -19.80
N PRO A 209 7.58 -0.32 -18.53
CA PRO A 209 7.24 -1.15 -17.39
C PRO A 209 5.84 -1.72 -17.64
N LEU A 210 5.65 -3.04 -17.51
CA LEU A 210 4.30 -3.56 -17.70
C LEU A 210 3.43 -3.08 -16.53
N LEU A 211 4.02 -3.08 -15.33
CA LEU A 211 3.35 -2.76 -14.08
C LEU A 211 4.17 -1.78 -13.24
N SER A 212 3.57 -0.65 -12.89
CA SER A 212 4.05 0.24 -11.85
C SER A 212 3.24 0.05 -10.56
N ALA A 213 3.88 -0.29 -9.45
CA ALA A 213 3.25 -0.18 -8.14
C ALA A 213 3.35 1.27 -7.65
N VAL A 214 2.22 1.83 -7.19
CA VAL A 214 2.10 3.24 -6.85
C VAL A 214 1.57 3.39 -5.43
N TYR A 215 2.35 4.08 -4.60
CA TYR A 215 2.07 4.36 -3.19
C TYR A 215 1.86 5.85 -2.95
N ILE A 216 1.00 6.14 -1.98
CA ILE A 216 1.04 7.37 -1.20
C ILE A 216 1.40 6.99 0.23
N VAL A 217 2.33 7.70 0.87
CA VAL A 217 2.82 7.33 2.21
C VAL A 217 2.92 8.54 3.14
N LYS A 218 2.78 8.27 4.44
CA LYS A 218 3.08 9.20 5.53
C LYS A 218 3.38 8.45 6.82
N ASP A 219 4.62 8.54 7.29
CA ASP A 219 5.05 7.99 8.59
C ASP A 219 4.76 6.48 8.74
N GLU A 220 5.27 5.68 7.79
CA GLU A 220 5.02 4.22 7.63
C GLU A 220 6.29 3.37 7.78
N GLU A 221 7.28 3.80 8.59
CA GLU A 221 8.57 3.09 8.68
C GLU A 221 8.48 1.63 9.16
N GLU A 222 7.41 1.29 9.89
CA GLU A 222 7.18 -0.04 10.43
C GLU A 222 6.62 -1.04 9.39
N LEU A 223 5.66 -0.60 8.57
CA LEU A 223 4.89 -1.46 7.66
C LEU A 223 5.41 -1.45 6.22
N LEU A 224 5.94 -0.32 5.77
CA LEU A 224 6.43 -0.15 4.41
C LEU A 224 7.48 -1.20 3.97
N PRO A 225 8.43 -1.66 4.83
CA PRO A 225 9.43 -2.66 4.41
C PRO A 225 8.83 -3.97 3.88
N SER A 226 7.82 -4.52 4.55
CA SER A 226 7.20 -5.79 4.14
C SER A 226 6.38 -5.62 2.86
N SER A 227 5.67 -4.51 2.73
CA SER A 227 4.93 -4.15 1.53
C SER A 227 5.83 -4.04 0.30
N LEU A 228 6.96 -3.31 0.41
CA LEU A 228 7.90 -3.14 -0.70
C LEU A 228 8.60 -4.45 -1.08
N ALA A 229 8.97 -5.28 -0.11
CA ALA A 229 9.59 -6.58 -0.37
C ALA A 229 8.66 -7.51 -1.18
N ALA A 230 7.35 -7.45 -0.94
CA ALA A 230 6.37 -8.26 -1.66
C ALA A 230 6.20 -7.91 -3.14
N LEU A 231 6.69 -6.74 -3.57
CA LEU A 231 6.67 -6.31 -4.97
C LEU A 231 7.89 -6.78 -5.77
N GLU A 232 8.93 -7.30 -5.11
CA GLU A 232 10.15 -7.74 -5.76
C GLU A 232 9.86 -8.87 -6.76
N GLY A 233 10.29 -8.67 -8.01
CA GLY A 233 10.03 -9.62 -9.10
C GLY A 233 8.60 -9.59 -9.67
N VAL A 234 7.68 -8.84 -9.05
CA VAL A 234 6.28 -8.68 -9.51
C VAL A 234 6.10 -7.39 -10.30
N ALA A 235 6.47 -6.25 -9.71
CA ALA A 235 6.38 -4.93 -10.32
C ALA A 235 7.69 -4.56 -11.06
N ASP A 236 7.56 -3.88 -12.20
CA ASP A 236 8.72 -3.40 -12.98
C ASP A 236 9.22 -2.03 -12.48
N GLU A 237 8.33 -1.28 -11.84
CA GLU A 237 8.58 0.04 -11.28
C GLU A 237 7.81 0.20 -9.96
N VAL A 238 8.44 0.83 -8.97
CA VAL A 238 7.77 1.23 -7.72
C VAL A 238 7.90 2.74 -7.57
N VAL A 239 6.77 3.42 -7.40
CA VAL A 239 6.67 4.86 -7.18
C VAL A 239 6.09 5.12 -5.80
N VAL A 240 6.83 5.84 -4.97
CA VAL A 240 6.40 6.23 -3.62
C VAL A 240 6.26 7.74 -3.57
N TYR A 241 5.02 8.21 -3.42
CA TYR A 241 4.72 9.62 -3.21
C TYR A 241 4.61 9.89 -1.71
N ASP A 242 5.65 10.50 -1.14
CA ASP A 242 5.69 10.88 0.26
C ASP A 242 4.92 12.18 0.49
N THR A 243 3.94 12.17 1.38
CA THR A 243 3.09 13.34 1.65
C THR A 243 3.60 14.22 2.80
N GLY A 244 4.85 13.99 3.23
CA GLY A 244 5.51 14.69 4.34
C GLY A 244 5.71 13.80 5.56
N SER A 245 6.45 12.70 5.38
CA SER A 245 6.91 11.87 6.50
C SER A 245 8.02 12.56 7.31
N THR A 246 8.08 12.23 8.58
CA THR A 246 9.04 12.73 9.57
C THR A 246 9.91 11.63 10.18
N ASP A 247 9.54 10.37 9.93
CA ASP A 247 10.27 9.17 10.30
C ASP A 247 11.21 8.69 9.17
N ARG A 248 11.66 7.43 9.22
CA ARG A 248 12.60 6.87 8.23
C ARG A 248 11.92 6.34 6.95
N THR A 249 10.62 6.59 6.76
CA THR A 249 9.85 6.11 5.60
C THR A 249 10.53 6.39 4.25
N VAL A 250 11.00 7.63 4.04
CA VAL A 250 11.66 8.04 2.79
C VAL A 250 12.99 7.31 2.59
N GLU A 251 13.75 7.08 3.67
CA GLU A 251 15.03 6.36 3.62
C GLU A 251 14.81 4.90 3.24
N ILE A 252 13.83 4.26 3.87
CA ILE A 252 13.43 2.86 3.63
C ILE A 252 13.00 2.67 2.17
N ALA A 253 12.11 3.54 1.66
CA ALA A 253 11.66 3.46 0.27
C ALA A 253 12.80 3.60 -0.74
N ARG A 254 13.74 4.51 -0.50
CA ARG A 254 14.94 4.67 -1.37
C ARG A 254 15.85 3.46 -1.31
N ALA A 255 16.06 2.89 -0.12
CA ALA A 255 16.89 1.71 0.08
C ALA A 255 16.32 0.48 -0.63
N ALA A 256 14.99 0.37 -0.73
CA ALA A 256 14.29 -0.66 -1.48
C ALA A 256 14.28 -0.43 -3.02
N GLY A 257 14.92 0.64 -3.51
CA GLY A 257 15.02 0.93 -4.95
C GLY A 257 13.80 1.64 -5.55
N ALA A 258 12.84 2.10 -4.73
CA ALA A 258 11.67 2.83 -5.22
C ALA A 258 12.04 4.23 -5.72
N ARG A 259 11.28 4.73 -6.70
CA ARG A 259 11.30 6.15 -7.06
C ARG A 259 10.51 6.93 -6.03
N VAL A 260 11.22 7.61 -5.12
CA VAL A 260 10.60 8.46 -4.11
C VAL A 260 10.38 9.88 -4.62
N VAL A 261 9.15 10.33 -4.58
CA VAL A 261 8.71 11.69 -4.89
C VAL A 261 8.32 12.37 -3.59
N LEU A 262 9.01 13.45 -3.25
CA LEU A 262 8.63 14.28 -2.11
C LEU A 262 7.49 15.21 -2.54
N GLY A 263 6.32 14.96 -1.98
CA GLY A 263 5.07 15.61 -2.32
C GLY A 263 4.49 16.44 -1.17
N TYR A 264 3.19 16.66 -1.25
CA TYR A 264 2.39 17.35 -0.23
C TYR A 264 1.02 16.68 -0.07
N TRP A 265 0.46 16.87 1.12
CA TRP A 265 -0.91 16.52 1.49
C TRP A 265 -1.82 17.75 1.38
N ASP A 266 -2.89 17.64 0.61
CA ASP A 266 -3.91 18.67 0.38
C ASP A 266 -5.32 18.20 0.72
N GLU A 267 -5.43 17.24 1.64
CA GLU A 267 -6.72 16.74 2.12
C GLU A 267 -7.56 16.13 0.98
N HIS A 268 -6.88 15.39 0.11
CA HIS A 268 -7.50 14.72 -1.03
C HIS A 268 -6.71 13.46 -1.43
N PHE A 269 -7.23 12.27 -1.10
CA PHE A 269 -6.59 10.99 -1.45
C PHE A 269 -6.51 10.78 -2.96
N GLY A 270 -7.59 11.02 -3.70
CA GLY A 270 -7.60 10.91 -5.16
C GLY A 270 -6.49 11.73 -5.83
N ASP A 271 -6.41 13.04 -5.58
CA ASP A 271 -5.35 13.91 -6.09
C ASP A 271 -3.94 13.47 -5.70
N ALA A 272 -3.73 13.02 -4.46
CA ALA A 272 -2.44 12.46 -4.04
C ALA A 272 -2.07 11.23 -4.89
N ARG A 273 -3.02 10.31 -5.13
CA ARG A 273 -2.80 9.15 -6.00
C ARG A 273 -2.59 9.52 -7.45
N ASN A 274 -3.30 10.53 -7.96
CA ASN A 274 -3.11 11.01 -9.33
C ASN A 274 -1.74 11.68 -9.51
N ARG A 275 -1.26 12.43 -8.51
CA ARG A 275 0.10 12.97 -8.49
C ARG A 275 1.13 11.84 -8.47
N ALA A 276 0.96 10.84 -7.61
CA ALA A 276 1.82 9.66 -7.58
C ALA A 276 1.83 8.93 -8.94
N LEU A 277 0.65 8.69 -9.52
CA LEU A 277 0.47 8.05 -10.83
C LEU A 277 1.13 8.83 -11.97
N SER A 278 1.19 10.17 -11.89
CA SER A 278 1.87 11.00 -12.91
C SER A 278 3.37 10.73 -13.01
N HIS A 279 3.97 10.11 -11.99
CA HIS A 279 5.36 9.68 -11.96
C HIS A 279 5.58 8.22 -12.32
N ALA A 280 4.51 7.47 -12.60
CA ALA A 280 4.57 6.08 -13.06
C ALA A 280 4.58 6.01 -14.60
N PHE A 281 5.32 5.05 -15.14
CA PHE A 281 5.47 4.81 -16.57
C PHE A 281 4.92 3.47 -17.04
N GLY A 282 4.34 2.68 -16.13
CA GLY A 282 3.81 1.37 -16.45
C GLY A 282 2.53 1.42 -17.28
N ASP A 283 2.33 0.44 -18.15
CA ASP A 283 1.08 0.27 -18.90
C ASP A 283 -0.11 0.11 -17.94
N TRP A 284 0.13 -0.64 -16.86
CA TRP A 284 -0.74 -0.79 -15.71
C TRP A 284 -0.15 -0.10 -14.49
N HIS A 285 -1.01 0.48 -13.66
CA HIS A 285 -0.67 0.81 -12.29
C HIS A 285 -1.39 -0.12 -11.31
N LEU A 286 -0.67 -0.56 -10.29
CA LEU A 286 -1.22 -1.20 -9.09
C LEU A 286 -1.17 -0.20 -7.94
N GLN A 287 -2.33 0.13 -7.41
CA GLN A 287 -2.47 0.92 -6.20
C GLN A 287 -2.20 0.04 -4.97
N VAL A 288 -1.22 0.43 -4.15
CA VAL A 288 -0.86 -0.29 -2.92
C VAL A 288 -0.76 0.72 -1.78
N ASP A 289 -1.33 0.36 -0.63
CA ASP A 289 -1.17 1.11 0.62
C ASP A 289 0.00 0.52 1.44
N ALA A 290 0.66 1.33 2.28
CA ALA A 290 1.89 0.91 2.97
C ALA A 290 1.67 -0.23 3.97
N ASP A 291 0.45 -0.40 4.45
CA ASP A 291 -0.02 -1.45 5.37
C ASP A 291 -0.58 -2.69 4.64
N GLU A 292 -0.41 -2.76 3.32
CA GLU A 292 -0.81 -3.90 2.47
C GLU A 292 0.40 -4.69 1.95
N VAL A 293 0.30 -6.01 1.94
CA VAL A 293 1.31 -6.92 1.38
C VAL A 293 0.70 -7.65 0.18
N LEU A 294 1.37 -7.58 -0.98
CA LEU A 294 0.91 -8.24 -2.21
C LEU A 294 1.29 -9.72 -2.22
N GLU A 295 0.29 -10.59 -2.32
CA GLU A 295 0.48 -12.03 -2.52
C GLU A 295 0.04 -12.42 -3.94
N VAL A 296 0.95 -13.05 -4.68
CA VAL A 296 0.71 -13.51 -6.05
C VAL A 296 1.03 -14.99 -6.14
N GLY A 297 0.01 -15.82 -6.40
CA GLY A 297 0.18 -17.28 -6.46
C GLY A 297 1.08 -17.73 -7.62
N ASP A 298 0.94 -17.09 -8.79
CA ASP A 298 1.81 -17.30 -9.94
C ASP A 298 2.09 -15.96 -10.65
N VAL A 299 3.31 -15.45 -10.45
CA VAL A 299 3.75 -14.16 -11.01
C VAL A 299 3.77 -14.16 -12.54
N ALA A 300 4.12 -15.28 -13.18
CA ALA A 300 4.17 -15.37 -14.64
C ALA A 300 2.77 -15.34 -15.24
N LEU A 301 1.81 -16.06 -14.61
CA LEU A 301 0.41 -16.04 -15.01
C LEU A 301 -0.21 -14.65 -14.81
N PHE A 302 0.04 -14.02 -13.66
CA PHE A 302 -0.42 -12.67 -13.37
C PHE A 302 0.05 -11.67 -14.44
N ARG A 303 1.34 -11.68 -14.75
CA ARG A 303 1.92 -10.78 -15.76
C ARG A 303 1.39 -11.06 -17.15
N ARG A 304 1.17 -12.32 -17.53
CA ARG A 304 0.51 -12.68 -18.80
C ARG A 304 -0.91 -12.13 -18.86
N ALA A 305 -1.67 -12.26 -17.77
CA ALA A 305 -3.04 -11.75 -17.71
C ALA A 305 -3.09 -10.23 -17.93
N LEU A 306 -2.15 -9.45 -17.39
CA LEU A 306 -2.04 -8.01 -17.66
C LEU A 306 -1.70 -7.68 -19.13
N GLN A 307 -0.87 -8.51 -19.77
CA GLN A 307 -0.49 -8.33 -21.18
C GLN A 307 -1.66 -8.61 -22.13
N GLU A 308 -2.46 -9.63 -21.82
CA GLU A 308 -3.57 -10.12 -22.65
C GLU A 308 -4.91 -9.42 -22.33
N ALA A 309 -5.00 -8.70 -21.22
CA ALA A 309 -6.23 -8.03 -20.78
C ALA A 309 -6.71 -6.99 -21.80
N THR A 310 -7.96 -7.16 -22.22
CA THR A 310 -8.71 -6.21 -23.06
C THR A 310 -9.53 -5.21 -22.24
N THR A 311 -9.45 -5.30 -20.91
CA THR A 311 -10.11 -4.40 -19.96
C THR A 311 -9.25 -3.19 -19.62
N GLU A 312 -9.88 -2.17 -19.05
CA GLU A 312 -9.27 -0.89 -18.67
C GLU A 312 -8.93 -0.86 -17.16
N ALA A 313 -9.68 -1.61 -16.36
CA ALA A 313 -9.44 -1.81 -14.94
C ALA A 313 -9.64 -3.28 -14.54
N LEU A 314 -8.93 -3.70 -13.48
CA LEU A 314 -9.02 -5.04 -12.91
C LEU A 314 -9.18 -4.94 -11.40
N ALA A 315 -10.15 -5.69 -10.88
CA ALA A 315 -10.30 -5.89 -9.46
C ALA A 315 -9.53 -7.13 -9.00
N ILE A 316 -8.93 -7.04 -7.81
CA ILE A 316 -8.21 -8.12 -7.13
C ILE A 316 -8.78 -8.32 -5.74
N ASP A 317 -8.53 -9.47 -5.15
CA ASP A 317 -8.98 -9.75 -3.80
C ASP A 317 -8.17 -8.87 -2.81
N VAL A 318 -8.85 -8.20 -1.88
CA VAL A 318 -8.25 -7.48 -0.77
C VAL A 318 -8.73 -8.15 0.49
N GLU A 319 -7.80 -8.71 1.24
CA GLU A 319 -8.04 -9.45 2.48
C GLU A 319 -7.73 -8.56 3.67
N ASN A 320 -8.77 -8.07 4.34
CA ASN A 320 -8.62 -7.25 5.54
C ASN A 320 -8.50 -8.16 6.74
N ILE A 321 -7.32 -8.17 7.37
CA ILE A 321 -7.12 -8.86 8.63
C ILE A 321 -7.84 -8.06 9.72
N THR A 322 -8.81 -8.69 10.39
CA THR A 322 -9.60 -8.05 11.43
C THR A 322 -9.12 -8.46 12.83
N GLY A 323 -9.34 -7.57 13.81
CA GLY A 323 -8.94 -7.80 15.20
C GLY A 323 -7.43 -7.79 15.38
N ASN A 324 -6.93 -8.68 16.23
CA ASN A 324 -5.51 -8.83 16.60
C ASN A 324 -4.73 -9.78 15.66
N GLY A 325 -5.14 -9.92 14.40
CA GLY A 325 -4.54 -10.88 13.47
C GLY A 325 -5.15 -12.28 13.51
N MET A 326 -6.10 -12.55 14.42
CA MET A 326 -6.80 -13.84 14.50
C MET A 326 -8.20 -13.81 13.89
N GLY A 327 -8.73 -12.64 13.53
CA GLY A 327 -10.09 -12.51 13.00
C GLY A 327 -10.31 -13.19 11.65
N THR A 328 -11.57 -13.53 11.34
CA THR A 328 -11.94 -13.95 9.99
C THR A 328 -11.54 -12.84 9.04
N PRO A 329 -10.60 -13.10 8.11
CA PRO A 329 -10.22 -12.09 7.15
C PRO A 329 -11.43 -11.72 6.30
N GLN A 330 -11.66 -10.42 6.12
CA GLN A 330 -12.72 -9.94 5.24
C GLN A 330 -12.14 -9.75 3.84
N THR A 331 -12.38 -10.73 2.98
CA THR A 331 -11.98 -10.67 1.57
C THR A 331 -13.06 -10.00 0.74
N GLY A 332 -12.69 -8.92 0.05
CA GLY A 332 -13.54 -8.22 -0.91
C GLY A 332 -12.81 -8.01 -2.24
N LEU A 333 -13.56 -7.94 -3.33
CA LEU A 333 -12.98 -7.70 -4.66
C LEU A 333 -12.91 -6.19 -4.92
N VAL A 334 -11.70 -5.63 -4.95
CA VAL A 334 -11.48 -4.17 -5.03
C VAL A 334 -10.67 -3.82 -6.28
N ARG A 335 -11.10 -2.77 -6.96
CA ARG A 335 -10.40 -2.19 -8.12
C ARG A 335 -9.08 -1.57 -7.67
N ARG A 336 -7.96 -2.25 -7.93
CA ARG A 336 -6.61 -1.79 -7.59
C ARG A 336 -5.68 -1.68 -8.79
N LEU A 337 -6.08 -2.25 -9.94
CA LEU A 337 -5.32 -2.21 -11.18
C LEU A 337 -6.07 -1.42 -12.25
N ALA A 338 -5.39 -0.50 -12.92
CA ALA A 338 -5.94 0.17 -14.10
C ALA A 338 -4.88 0.60 -15.11
N ARG A 339 -5.31 0.73 -16.37
CA ARG A 339 -4.51 1.28 -17.47
C ARG A 339 -4.14 2.72 -17.14
N ARG A 340 -2.84 3.06 -17.20
CA ARG A 340 -2.33 4.42 -16.85
C ARG A 340 -2.98 5.54 -17.68
N ASP A 341 -3.11 5.30 -18.99
CA ASP A 341 -3.56 6.33 -19.92
C ASP A 341 -5.09 6.53 -19.92
N GLU A 342 -5.82 5.63 -19.26
CA GLU A 342 -7.29 5.60 -19.27
C GLU A 342 -7.88 5.82 -17.88
N GLY A 343 -7.24 5.30 -16.82
CA GLY A 343 -7.71 5.38 -15.44
C GLY A 343 -7.20 6.60 -14.68
N TRP A 344 -8.07 7.20 -13.86
CA TRP A 344 -7.75 8.27 -12.92
C TRP A 344 -8.59 8.13 -11.64
N PHE A 345 -8.10 8.64 -10.50
CA PHE A 345 -8.81 8.57 -9.21
C PHE A 345 -9.72 9.77 -8.99
N ALA A 346 -11.01 9.54 -8.71
CA ALA A 346 -11.98 10.58 -8.37
C ALA A 346 -12.46 10.44 -6.92
N GLY A 347 -12.53 11.55 -6.19
CA GLY A 347 -13.03 11.62 -4.82
C GLY A 347 -11.95 11.87 -3.76
N ARG A 348 -12.32 12.60 -2.70
CA ARG A 348 -11.39 12.95 -1.61
C ARG A 348 -11.02 11.77 -0.71
N LEU A 349 -11.96 10.84 -0.52
CA LEU A 349 -11.87 9.69 0.37
C LEU A 349 -12.71 8.56 -0.23
N HIS A 350 -12.22 7.32 -0.15
CA HIS A 350 -12.80 6.17 -0.84
C HIS A 350 -12.92 6.45 -2.34
N GLU A 351 -11.82 6.97 -2.90
CA GLU A 351 -11.69 7.34 -4.29
C GLU A 351 -11.96 6.16 -5.23
N GLU A 352 -12.58 6.46 -6.37
CA GLU A 352 -12.85 5.48 -7.40
C GLU A 352 -11.96 5.69 -8.62
N VAL A 353 -11.53 4.60 -9.24
CA VAL A 353 -10.91 4.66 -10.56
C VAL A 353 -12.00 4.85 -11.62
N LEU A 354 -11.94 5.97 -12.32
CA LEU A 354 -12.79 6.32 -13.47
C LEU A 354 -11.98 6.33 -14.75
N HIS A 355 -12.67 6.14 -15.88
CA HIS A 355 -12.09 6.45 -17.19
C HIS A 355 -11.95 7.97 -17.34
N ARG A 356 -10.89 8.45 -18.01
CA ARG A 356 -10.64 9.89 -18.25
C ARG A 356 -11.75 10.63 -19.00
N GLU A 357 -12.61 9.90 -19.71
CA GLU A 357 -13.78 10.43 -20.40
C GLU A 357 -15.02 10.57 -19.49
N GLY A 358 -14.87 10.42 -18.17
CA GLY A 358 -15.99 10.60 -17.21
C GLY A 358 -16.95 9.41 -17.13
N ARG A 359 -16.58 8.25 -17.68
CA ARG A 359 -17.35 7.01 -17.61
C ARG A 359 -16.70 5.97 -16.69
N GLY A 360 -17.48 4.96 -16.29
CA GLY A 360 -16.90 3.77 -15.66
C GLY A 360 -15.94 3.05 -16.61
N PRO A 361 -14.78 2.56 -16.13
CA PRO A 361 -13.86 1.79 -16.96
C PRO A 361 -14.48 0.44 -17.33
N VAL A 362 -14.08 -0.17 -18.45
CA VAL A 362 -14.40 -1.58 -18.75
C VAL A 362 -13.61 -2.47 -17.79
N GLN A 363 -14.32 -3.29 -17.00
CA GLN A 363 -13.74 -3.97 -15.85
C GLN A 363 -13.64 -5.48 -16.05
N GLY A 364 -12.61 -6.07 -15.45
CA GLY A 364 -12.51 -7.50 -15.22
C GLY A 364 -12.08 -7.80 -13.77
N ALA A 365 -11.93 -9.07 -13.45
CA ALA A 365 -11.40 -9.51 -12.16
C ALA A 365 -10.22 -10.46 -12.40
N LEU A 366 -9.17 -10.33 -11.59
CA LEU A 366 -8.08 -11.28 -11.53
C LEU A 366 -8.18 -12.09 -10.24
N ARG A 367 -7.95 -13.40 -10.36
CA ARG A 367 -7.91 -14.35 -9.24
C ARG A 367 -6.48 -14.81 -8.99
N GLY A 368 -6.19 -15.24 -7.76
CA GLY A 368 -4.84 -15.67 -7.37
C GLY A 368 -3.86 -14.51 -7.13
N VAL A 369 -4.39 -13.30 -6.97
CA VAL A 369 -3.68 -12.08 -6.60
C VAL A 369 -4.46 -11.44 -5.46
N THR A 370 -3.82 -11.27 -4.32
CA THR A 370 -4.44 -10.76 -3.09
C THR A 370 -3.58 -9.64 -2.51
N LEU A 371 -4.20 -8.54 -2.07
CA LEU A 371 -3.56 -7.61 -1.15
C LEU A 371 -4.01 -7.94 0.27
N VAL A 372 -3.08 -8.35 1.11
CA VAL A 372 -3.33 -8.63 2.53
C VAL A 372 -3.13 -7.35 3.31
N HIS A 373 -4.22 -6.78 3.82
CA HIS A 373 -4.25 -5.52 4.54
C HIS A 373 -4.20 -5.76 6.05
N SER A 374 -3.11 -5.29 6.68
CA SER A 374 -2.83 -5.48 8.11
C SER A 374 -3.34 -4.33 9.01
N GLY A 375 -3.94 -3.30 8.41
CA GLY A 375 -4.20 -1.97 8.97
C GLY A 375 -5.15 -1.86 10.18
N TYR A 376 -5.48 -2.97 10.85
CA TYR A 376 -6.23 -3.00 12.12
C TYR A 376 -5.42 -3.51 13.32
N LEU A 377 -4.10 -3.64 13.18
CA LEU A 377 -3.19 -3.96 14.30
C LEU A 377 -2.70 -2.70 15.06
N ALA A 378 -3.06 -1.51 14.60
CA ALA A 378 -2.60 -0.22 15.12
C ALA A 378 -3.35 0.21 16.40
N ALA A 379 -2.64 0.89 17.30
CA ALA A 379 -3.13 1.24 18.63
C ALA A 379 -4.36 2.17 18.60
N ARG A 380 -5.24 2.05 19.61
CA ARG A 380 -6.51 2.81 19.77
C ARG A 380 -6.41 4.34 19.64
N THR A 381 -5.21 4.91 19.76
CA THR A 381 -4.98 6.36 19.63
C THR A 381 -4.89 6.79 18.16
N GLU A 382 -4.20 6.02 17.30
CA GLU A 382 -4.08 6.29 15.86
C GLU A 382 -5.42 6.12 15.14
N GLU A 383 -6.25 5.18 15.59
CA GLU A 383 -7.61 4.97 15.07
C GLU A 383 -8.50 6.20 15.26
N ARG A 384 -8.37 6.93 16.38
CA ARG A 384 -9.18 8.13 16.67
C ARG A 384 -8.82 9.31 15.77
N ASP A 385 -7.53 9.52 15.51
CA ASP A 385 -7.07 10.58 14.60
C ASP A 385 -7.45 10.26 13.15
N LYS A 386 -7.40 8.98 12.75
CA LYS A 386 -7.85 8.50 11.42
C LYS A 386 -9.35 8.73 11.21
N ALA A 387 -10.20 8.40 12.21
CA ALA A 387 -11.64 8.57 12.12
C ALA A 387 -12.04 10.06 11.98
N GLY A 388 -11.43 10.94 12.78
CA GLY A 388 -11.66 12.38 12.71
C GLY A 388 -11.25 12.99 11.36
N ARG A 389 -10.06 12.64 10.86
CA ARG A 389 -9.60 13.04 9.53
C ARG A 389 -10.56 12.57 8.44
N ASN A 390 -10.93 11.28 8.43
CA ASN A 390 -11.79 10.71 7.39
C ASN A 390 -13.18 11.37 7.38
N LEU A 391 -13.78 11.62 8.55
CA LEU A 391 -15.05 12.36 8.65
C LEU A 391 -14.95 13.76 8.02
N ARG A 392 -13.87 14.49 8.31
CA ARG A 392 -13.62 15.81 7.72
C ARG A 392 -13.49 15.73 6.20
N LEU A 393 -12.71 14.78 5.68
CA LEU A 393 -12.54 14.57 4.24
C LEU A 393 -13.86 14.20 3.54
N ALA A 394 -14.67 13.33 4.15
CA ALA A 394 -15.96 12.94 3.60
C ALA A 394 -16.96 14.10 3.56
N SER A 395 -16.93 14.98 4.57
CA SER A 395 -17.75 16.19 4.61
C SER A 395 -17.35 17.19 3.52
N LEU A 396 -16.04 17.38 3.30
CA LEU A 396 -15.55 18.17 2.17
C LEU A 396 -15.94 17.55 0.83
N GLY A 397 -15.85 16.23 0.71
CA GLY A 397 -16.22 15.51 -0.53
C GLY A 397 -17.70 15.65 -0.90
N LEU A 398 -18.59 15.80 0.08
CA LEU A 398 -20.00 16.09 -0.16
C LEU A 398 -20.23 17.53 -0.65
N ALA A 399 -19.36 18.46 -0.27
CA ALA A 399 -19.43 19.87 -0.67
C ALA A 399 -18.77 20.14 -2.04
N ASP A 400 -17.93 19.23 -2.52
CA ASP A 400 -17.31 19.33 -3.84
C ASP A 400 -18.34 19.18 -4.96
N ALA A 401 -18.01 19.72 -6.13
CA ALA A 401 -18.74 19.38 -7.35
C ALA A 401 -18.60 17.89 -7.63
N VAL A 402 -19.72 17.20 -7.85
CA VAL A 402 -19.73 15.76 -8.17
C VAL A 402 -19.05 15.56 -9.53
N PRO A 403 -17.91 14.83 -9.58
CA PRO A 403 -17.23 14.56 -10.84
C PRO A 403 -18.13 13.77 -11.80
N GLU A 404 -17.95 14.01 -13.10
CA GLU A 404 -18.62 13.22 -14.15
C GLU A 404 -18.26 11.73 -13.96
N GLY A 405 -19.28 10.88 -13.81
CA GLY A 405 -19.13 9.45 -13.52
C GLY A 405 -19.33 9.04 -12.06
N LEU A 406 -19.41 10.00 -11.12
CA LEU A 406 -19.84 9.75 -9.74
C LEU A 406 -21.26 10.28 -9.50
N THR A 407 -21.88 9.83 -8.42
CA THR A 407 -23.16 10.36 -7.95
C THR A 407 -23.02 11.02 -6.59
N LYS A 408 -23.94 11.94 -6.27
CA LYS A 408 -24.05 12.49 -4.93
C LYS A 408 -24.31 11.40 -3.89
N GLY A 409 -24.98 10.31 -4.29
CA GLY A 409 -25.15 9.12 -3.45
C GLY A 409 -23.84 8.48 -2.99
N THR A 410 -22.81 8.45 -3.84
CA THR A 410 -21.46 7.99 -3.44
C THR A 410 -20.88 8.84 -2.30
N ALA A 411 -20.99 10.17 -2.40
CA ALA A 411 -20.52 11.08 -1.36
C ALA A 411 -21.32 10.94 -0.05
N LEU A 412 -22.65 10.78 -0.13
CA LEU A 412 -23.51 10.53 1.04
C LEU A 412 -23.14 9.22 1.74
N ALA A 413 -22.92 8.13 0.99
CA ALA A 413 -22.52 6.85 1.57
C ALA A 413 -21.14 6.94 2.26
N ASN A 414 -20.18 7.63 1.64
CA ASN A 414 -18.86 7.85 2.22
C ASN A 414 -18.92 8.69 3.51
N LEU A 415 -19.78 9.72 3.54
CA LEU A 415 -20.02 10.52 4.74
C LEU A 415 -20.67 9.70 5.85
N ALA A 416 -21.75 8.96 5.55
CA ALA A 416 -22.43 8.11 6.52
C ALA A 416 -21.49 7.05 7.10
N ARG A 417 -20.66 6.40 6.27
CA ARG A 417 -19.64 5.46 6.73
C ARG A 417 -18.65 6.13 7.68
N SER A 418 -18.15 7.32 7.33
CA SER A 418 -17.16 8.04 8.13
C SER A 418 -17.75 8.55 9.46
N GLN A 419 -19.00 9.01 9.46
CA GLN A 419 -19.74 9.38 10.68
C GLN A 419 -19.89 8.19 11.62
N ARG A 420 -20.26 7.01 11.08
CA ARG A 420 -20.38 5.78 11.87
C ARG A 420 -19.06 5.42 12.57
N PHE A 421 -17.94 5.43 11.83
CA PHE A 421 -16.62 5.16 12.43
C PHE A 421 -16.16 6.22 13.43
N ALA A 422 -16.62 7.47 13.29
CA ALA A 422 -16.40 8.52 14.27
C ALA A 422 -17.38 8.46 15.47
N GLY A 423 -18.36 7.56 15.46
CA GLY A 423 -19.40 7.45 16.48
C GLY A 423 -20.52 8.51 16.39
N ASP A 424 -20.61 9.28 15.31
CA ASP A 424 -21.66 10.29 15.08
C ASP A 424 -22.94 9.64 14.51
N ASN A 425 -23.63 8.85 15.32
CA ASN A 425 -24.84 8.12 14.91
C ASN A 425 -25.98 9.05 14.48
N GLU A 426 -26.13 10.22 15.11
CA GLU A 426 -27.14 11.21 14.70
C GLU A 426 -26.78 11.84 13.34
N GLY A 427 -25.50 12.08 13.09
CA GLY A 427 -24.99 12.52 11.78
C GLY A 427 -25.32 11.53 10.68
N VAL A 428 -25.13 10.22 10.92
CA VAL A 428 -25.49 9.17 9.96
C VAL A 428 -26.95 9.29 9.55
N LEU A 429 -27.87 9.42 10.51
CA LEU A 429 -29.30 9.51 10.21
C LEU A 429 -29.67 10.81 9.47
N ARG A 430 -29.02 11.94 9.80
CA ARG A 430 -29.17 13.18 9.02
C ARG A 430 -28.70 13.00 7.57
N THR A 431 -27.56 12.34 7.36
CA THR A 431 -27.03 12.04 6.03
C THR A 431 -27.96 11.10 5.26
N ALA A 432 -28.48 10.07 5.93
CA ALA A 432 -29.40 9.11 5.34
C ALA A 432 -30.74 9.76 4.91
N ALA A 433 -31.21 10.77 5.64
CA ALA A 433 -32.38 11.56 5.23
C ALA A 433 -32.16 12.37 3.94
N LEU A 434 -30.90 12.68 3.58
CA LEU A 434 -30.57 13.37 2.32
C LEU A 434 -30.52 12.42 1.11
N ALA A 435 -30.70 11.12 1.32
CA ALA A 435 -30.61 10.13 0.25
C ALA A 435 -31.87 10.05 -0.62
N GLU A 436 -32.99 10.62 -0.17
CA GLU A 436 -34.24 10.59 -0.91
C GLU A 436 -34.12 11.34 -2.25
N GLY A 437 -34.46 10.65 -3.34
CA GLY A 437 -34.39 11.20 -4.71
C GLY A 437 -32.99 11.21 -5.33
N GLU A 438 -31.95 10.80 -4.60
CA GLU A 438 -30.58 10.71 -5.11
C GLU A 438 -30.31 9.36 -5.77
N SER A 439 -29.46 9.35 -6.80
CA SER A 439 -29.00 8.11 -7.44
C SER A 439 -27.79 7.53 -6.73
N PHE A 440 -27.77 6.21 -6.54
CA PHE A 440 -26.68 5.47 -5.89
C PHE A 440 -26.20 4.32 -6.75
N PRO A 441 -24.88 4.08 -6.84
CA PRO A 441 -24.37 2.77 -7.17
C PRO A 441 -24.85 1.73 -6.12
N PRO A 442 -25.17 0.48 -6.51
CA PRO A 442 -25.73 -0.52 -5.60
C PRO A 442 -24.89 -0.78 -4.33
N ILE A 443 -23.55 -0.75 -4.45
CA ILE A 443 -22.67 -0.91 -3.28
C ILE A 443 -22.80 0.26 -2.31
N ASN A 444 -22.81 1.50 -2.79
CA ASN A 444 -22.94 2.69 -1.93
C ASN A 444 -24.32 2.78 -1.27
N TRP A 445 -25.38 2.36 -1.96
CA TRP A 445 -26.71 2.27 -1.36
C TRP A 445 -26.74 1.31 -0.17
N ARG A 446 -26.21 0.10 -0.35
CA ARG A 446 -26.13 -0.91 0.72
C ARG A 446 -25.31 -0.44 1.91
N GLU A 447 -24.20 0.23 1.65
CA GLU A 447 -23.33 0.79 2.68
C GLU A 447 -24.03 1.90 3.49
N LEU A 448 -24.82 2.74 2.82
CA LEU A 448 -25.65 3.73 3.49
C LEU A 448 -26.72 3.06 4.37
N CYS A 449 -27.43 2.06 3.83
CA CYS A 449 -28.48 1.35 4.59
C CYS A 449 -27.89 0.65 5.82
N HIS A 450 -26.74 -0.02 5.67
CA HIS A 450 -26.01 -0.61 6.80
C HIS A 450 -25.66 0.45 7.85
N ALA A 451 -25.04 1.56 7.45
CA ALA A 451 -24.66 2.61 8.39
C ALA A 451 -25.88 3.18 9.13
N ALA A 452 -26.98 3.44 8.43
CA ALA A 452 -28.22 3.97 9.01
C ALA A 452 -28.90 2.98 9.97
N ALA A 453 -28.96 1.70 9.62
CA ALA A 453 -29.54 0.66 10.47
C ALA A 453 -28.78 0.54 11.81
N VAL A 454 -27.45 0.45 11.75
CA VAL A 454 -26.60 0.34 12.95
C VAL A 454 -26.63 1.62 13.80
N ALA A 455 -26.61 2.80 13.15
CA ALA A 455 -26.70 4.08 13.85
C ALA A 455 -28.05 4.23 14.58
N ALA A 456 -29.15 3.86 13.93
CA ALA A 456 -30.48 3.88 14.55
C ALA A 456 -30.57 2.92 15.73
N ALA A 457 -30.07 1.69 15.59
CA ALA A 457 -30.05 0.71 16.66
C ALA A 457 -29.22 1.19 17.86
N SER A 458 -28.05 1.79 17.60
CA SER A 458 -27.19 2.37 18.64
C SER A 458 -27.83 3.54 19.40
N LEU A 459 -28.80 4.23 18.79
CA LEU A 459 -29.59 5.29 19.41
C LEU A 459 -30.88 4.77 20.07
N GLY A 460 -31.13 3.46 20.05
CA GLY A 460 -32.36 2.84 20.56
C GLY A 460 -33.61 3.10 19.69
N ARG A 461 -33.43 3.54 18.44
CA ARG A 461 -34.52 3.81 17.47
C ARG A 461 -34.78 2.57 16.62
N PHE A 462 -35.26 1.49 17.25
CA PHE A 462 -35.32 0.17 16.62
C PHE A 462 -36.26 0.11 15.41
N ASP A 463 -37.39 0.81 15.41
CA ASP A 463 -38.28 0.87 14.23
C ASP A 463 -37.56 1.43 13.00
N VAL A 464 -36.77 2.49 13.18
CA VAL A 464 -35.95 3.10 12.12
C VAL A 464 -34.82 2.15 11.71
N ALA A 465 -34.22 1.43 12.66
CA ALA A 465 -33.18 0.44 12.36
C ALA A 465 -33.72 -0.69 11.46
N HIS A 466 -34.90 -1.22 11.78
CA HIS A 466 -35.57 -2.24 10.97
C HIS A 466 -35.99 -1.69 9.59
N GLU A 467 -36.46 -0.44 9.49
CA GLU A 467 -36.76 0.18 8.18
C GLU A 467 -35.53 0.22 7.26
N TRP A 468 -34.36 0.59 7.78
CA TRP A 468 -33.12 0.63 6.99
C TRP A 468 -32.57 -0.78 6.71
N LEU A 469 -32.76 -1.73 7.62
CA LEU A 469 -32.43 -3.14 7.40
C LEU A 469 -33.31 -3.76 6.30
N ASP A 470 -34.60 -3.41 6.24
CA ASP A 470 -35.50 -3.84 5.16
C ASP A 470 -35.06 -3.26 3.82
N LYS A 471 -34.68 -1.97 3.78
CA LYS A 471 -34.11 -1.34 2.56
C LYS A 471 -32.81 -2.00 2.12
N LEU A 472 -31.95 -2.39 3.06
CA LEU A 472 -30.73 -3.15 2.78
C LEU A 472 -31.07 -4.49 2.14
N THR A 473 -31.93 -5.27 2.80
CA THR A 473 -32.34 -6.61 2.38
C THR A 473 -33.04 -6.59 1.02
N ALA A 474 -33.93 -5.62 0.78
CA ALA A 474 -34.65 -5.47 -0.48
C ALA A 474 -33.74 -5.11 -1.67
N SER A 475 -32.54 -4.57 -1.41
CA SER A 475 -31.55 -4.28 -2.45
C SER A 475 -30.68 -5.48 -2.83
N MET A 476 -30.84 -6.60 -2.13
CA MET A 476 -30.06 -7.83 -2.30
C MET A 476 -30.91 -8.90 -3.02
N THR A 477 -30.26 -9.70 -3.84
CA THR A 477 -30.86 -10.92 -4.41
C THR A 477 -30.79 -12.07 -3.41
N ASP A 478 -29.73 -12.11 -2.60
CA ASP A 478 -29.54 -13.05 -1.49
C ASP A 478 -29.27 -12.27 -0.20
N PRO A 479 -30.09 -12.41 0.85
CA PRO A 479 -29.93 -11.67 2.11
C PRO A 479 -28.66 -12.04 2.90
N VAL A 480 -27.80 -12.93 2.41
CA VAL A 480 -26.54 -13.33 3.06
C VAL A 480 -25.74 -12.13 3.59
N GLY A 481 -25.65 -11.03 2.84
CA GLY A 481 -24.94 -9.82 3.25
C GLY A 481 -25.60 -9.02 4.39
N SER A 482 -26.88 -9.29 4.69
CA SER A 482 -27.68 -8.57 5.69
C SER A 482 -27.69 -9.22 7.08
N TYR A 483 -27.37 -10.51 7.18
CA TYR A 483 -27.51 -11.27 8.44
C TYR A 483 -26.67 -10.72 9.59
N GLU A 484 -25.43 -10.29 9.32
CA GLU A 484 -24.57 -9.68 10.34
C GLU A 484 -25.17 -8.38 10.87
N ILE A 485 -25.72 -7.54 9.98
CA ILE A 485 -26.37 -6.28 10.36
C ILE A 485 -27.66 -6.58 11.15
N ALA A 486 -28.45 -7.57 10.73
CA ALA A 486 -29.63 -8.00 11.46
C ALA A 486 -29.28 -8.50 12.87
N ALA A 487 -28.23 -9.32 13.00
CA ALA A 487 -27.73 -9.79 14.30
C ALA A 487 -27.29 -8.62 15.20
N GLU A 488 -26.62 -7.61 14.64
CA GLU A 488 -26.21 -6.40 15.37
C GLU A 488 -27.42 -5.58 15.87
N VAL A 489 -28.41 -5.34 15.01
CA VAL A 489 -29.65 -4.62 15.37
C VAL A 489 -30.41 -5.35 16.46
N LEU A 490 -30.63 -6.66 16.30
CA LEU A 490 -31.33 -7.49 17.29
C LEU A 490 -30.60 -7.57 18.63
N LEU A 491 -29.25 -7.63 18.60
CA LEU A 491 -28.43 -7.63 19.80
C LEU A 491 -28.59 -6.30 20.57
N ALA A 492 -28.60 -5.17 19.87
CA ALA A 492 -28.83 -3.85 20.47
C ALA A 492 -30.26 -3.71 21.04
N GLU A 493 -31.25 -4.33 20.40
CA GLU A 493 -32.64 -4.39 20.86
C GLU A 493 -32.83 -5.31 22.09
N GLY A 494 -31.83 -6.16 22.40
CA GLY A 494 -31.91 -7.14 23.48
C GLY A 494 -32.67 -8.42 23.11
N ARG A 495 -32.89 -8.66 21.82
CA ARG A 495 -33.58 -9.83 21.25
C ARG A 495 -32.62 -10.99 21.04
N TYR A 496 -32.06 -11.52 22.12
CA TYR A 496 -30.91 -12.44 22.06
C TYR A 496 -31.21 -13.79 21.40
N GLU A 497 -32.40 -14.38 21.58
CA GLU A 497 -32.75 -15.64 20.88
C GLU A 497 -32.91 -15.42 19.37
N ASP A 498 -33.41 -14.26 18.94
CA ASP A 498 -33.53 -13.92 17.52
C ASP A 498 -32.15 -13.71 16.87
N VAL A 499 -31.16 -13.22 17.63
CA VAL A 499 -29.76 -13.19 17.18
C VAL A 499 -29.27 -14.60 16.83
N LEU A 500 -29.50 -15.58 17.72
CA LEU A 500 -29.09 -16.97 17.48
C LEU A 500 -29.80 -17.58 16.27
N ASP A 501 -31.09 -17.30 16.11
CA ASP A 501 -31.86 -17.74 14.94
C ASP A 501 -31.32 -17.14 13.64
N VAL A 502 -31.03 -15.83 13.60
CA VAL A 502 -30.42 -15.17 12.44
C VAL A 502 -29.05 -15.77 12.11
N VAL A 503 -28.18 -15.94 13.11
CA VAL A 503 -26.84 -16.53 12.91
C VAL A 503 -26.94 -17.97 12.40
N SER A 504 -27.91 -18.75 12.88
CA SER A 504 -28.11 -20.13 12.43
C SER A 504 -28.47 -20.25 10.95
N ARG A 505 -29.13 -19.22 10.40
CA ARG A 505 -29.54 -19.11 8.99
C ARG A 505 -28.40 -18.66 8.07
N MET A 506 -27.30 -18.14 8.62
CA MET A 506 -26.12 -17.78 7.82
C MET A 506 -25.50 -19.02 7.17
N PRO A 507 -25.00 -18.90 5.92
CA PRO A 507 -24.28 -19.99 5.27
C PRO A 507 -22.98 -20.29 6.03
N VAL A 508 -22.53 -21.54 5.98
CA VAL A 508 -21.21 -21.92 6.50
C VAL A 508 -20.13 -21.07 5.83
N GLU A 509 -20.21 -20.97 4.50
CA GLU A 509 -19.45 -20.04 3.68
C GLU A 509 -20.29 -19.67 2.45
N GLY A 510 -20.29 -18.39 2.10
CA GLY A 510 -20.98 -17.85 0.94
C GLY A 510 -20.36 -16.52 0.51
N LYS A 511 -20.88 -15.94 -0.58
CA LYS A 511 -20.49 -14.60 -1.03
C LYS A 511 -21.72 -13.76 -1.27
N ASP A 512 -21.70 -12.52 -0.79
CA ASP A 512 -22.74 -11.54 -1.12
C ASP A 512 -22.54 -10.96 -2.53
N GLU A 513 -23.43 -10.09 -2.98
CA GLU A 513 -23.36 -9.51 -4.33
C GLU A 513 -22.27 -8.43 -4.50
N ASN A 514 -21.51 -8.13 -3.44
CA ASN A 514 -20.25 -7.41 -3.54
C ASN A 514 -19.04 -8.37 -3.65
N ASN A 515 -19.29 -9.68 -3.80
CA ASN A 515 -18.29 -10.75 -3.75
C ASN A 515 -17.53 -10.78 -2.41
N ARG A 516 -18.10 -10.18 -1.35
CA ARG A 516 -17.56 -10.27 0.01
C ARG A 516 -17.87 -11.65 0.56
N VAL A 517 -16.86 -12.30 1.12
CA VAL A 517 -17.03 -13.60 1.77
C VAL A 517 -17.82 -13.40 3.07
N VAL A 518 -18.94 -14.09 3.19
CA VAL A 518 -19.77 -14.12 4.41
C VAL A 518 -19.74 -15.53 4.95
N ARG A 519 -19.41 -15.66 6.24
CA ARG A 519 -19.29 -16.95 6.92
C ARG A 519 -20.00 -16.88 8.26
N ARG A 520 -20.63 -17.98 8.65
CA ARG A 520 -21.27 -18.09 9.97
C ARG A 520 -20.29 -17.85 11.11
N ASP A 521 -19.04 -18.28 10.97
CA ASP A 521 -18.00 -18.04 11.98
C ASP A 521 -17.62 -16.55 12.12
N GLY A 522 -17.85 -15.74 11.09
CA GLY A 522 -17.73 -14.27 11.14
C GLY A 522 -18.68 -13.61 12.15
N ALA A 523 -19.86 -14.21 12.39
CA ALA A 523 -20.86 -13.72 13.33
C ALA A 523 -20.69 -14.26 14.77
N LEU A 524 -19.58 -14.97 15.06
CA LEU A 524 -19.32 -15.56 16.39
C LEU A 524 -19.40 -14.54 17.53
N THR A 525 -18.97 -13.29 17.29
CA THR A 525 -19.02 -12.23 18.33
C THR A 525 -20.46 -11.90 18.74
N PHE A 526 -21.41 -11.91 17.80
CA PHE A 526 -22.83 -11.70 18.09
C PHE A 526 -23.43 -12.91 18.81
N GLU A 527 -23.10 -14.12 18.35
CA GLU A 527 -23.53 -15.39 18.96
C GLU A 527 -23.09 -15.48 20.44
N ILE A 528 -21.81 -15.24 20.73
CA ILE A 528 -21.27 -15.25 22.09
C ILE A 528 -21.92 -14.19 22.96
N ALA A 529 -22.14 -12.98 22.43
CA ALA A 529 -22.77 -11.90 23.17
C ALA A 529 -24.22 -12.26 23.56
N ALA A 530 -24.99 -12.81 22.62
CA ALA A 530 -26.36 -13.27 22.84
C ALA A 530 -26.40 -14.41 23.88
N LEU A 531 -25.60 -15.47 23.70
CA LEU A 531 -25.52 -16.59 24.65
C LEU A 531 -25.13 -16.13 26.06
N SER A 532 -24.16 -15.22 26.18
CA SER A 532 -23.74 -14.68 27.47
C SER A 532 -24.87 -13.93 28.17
N ARG A 533 -25.64 -13.12 27.43
CA ARG A 533 -26.79 -12.37 27.98
C ARG A 533 -27.98 -13.26 28.35
N LEU A 534 -28.11 -14.41 27.71
CA LEU A 534 -29.07 -15.46 28.05
C LEU A 534 -28.61 -16.33 29.24
N GLY A 535 -27.42 -16.10 29.80
CA GLY A 535 -26.85 -16.93 30.86
C GLY A 535 -26.33 -18.29 30.37
N ARG A 536 -26.17 -18.47 29.06
CA ARG A 536 -25.69 -19.70 28.39
C ARG A 536 -24.18 -19.64 28.12
N ALA A 537 -23.39 -19.15 29.09
CA ALA A 537 -21.94 -19.00 28.96
C ALA A 537 -21.19 -20.30 28.61
N PRO A 538 -21.56 -21.49 29.16
CA PRO A 538 -20.95 -22.75 28.75
C PRO A 538 -21.13 -23.07 27.26
N GLU A 539 -22.29 -22.75 26.69
CA GLU A 539 -22.55 -22.95 25.26
C GLU A 539 -21.68 -22.01 24.41
N ALA A 540 -21.53 -20.74 24.84
CA ALA A 540 -20.64 -19.79 24.17
C ALA A 540 -19.18 -20.29 24.17
N ALA A 541 -18.71 -20.87 25.27
CA ALA A 541 -17.38 -21.47 25.36
C ALA A 541 -17.19 -22.60 24.34
N TRP A 542 -18.16 -23.51 24.22
CA TRP A 542 -18.09 -24.61 23.25
C TRP A 542 -18.20 -24.15 21.79
N ARG A 543 -18.94 -23.07 21.51
CA ARG A 543 -18.97 -22.44 20.19
C ARG A 543 -17.60 -21.90 19.77
N VAL A 544 -16.84 -21.31 20.70
CA VAL A 544 -15.44 -20.91 20.43
C VAL A 544 -14.56 -22.11 20.08
N VAL A 545 -14.71 -23.23 20.80
CA VAL A 545 -13.96 -24.48 20.53
C VAL A 545 -14.27 -25.05 19.14
N GLU A 546 -15.50 -24.87 18.65
CA GLU A 546 -15.86 -25.31 17.31
C GLU A 546 -15.26 -24.42 16.23
N VAL A 547 -15.38 -23.10 16.38
CA VAL A 547 -14.91 -22.13 15.39
C VAL A 547 -13.39 -22.10 15.28
N VAL A 548 -12.65 -22.25 16.38
CA VAL A 548 -11.17 -22.22 16.33
C VAL A 548 -10.57 -23.28 15.40
N ARG A 549 -11.29 -24.39 15.15
CA ARG A 549 -10.85 -25.45 14.23
C ARG A 549 -10.79 -24.99 12.78
N THR A 550 -11.55 -23.96 12.40
CA THR A 550 -11.58 -23.45 11.02
C THR A 550 -10.39 -22.57 10.68
N GLY A 551 -9.51 -22.30 11.66
CA GLY A 551 -8.37 -21.39 11.48
C GLY A 551 -8.75 -19.92 11.56
N SER A 552 -9.94 -19.60 12.05
CA SER A 552 -10.46 -18.25 12.17
C SER A 552 -11.01 -17.94 13.56
N MET A 553 -10.82 -16.71 14.05
CA MET A 553 -11.29 -16.26 15.35
C MET A 553 -11.43 -14.73 15.47
N ASN A 554 -12.61 -14.20 15.17
CA ASN A 554 -12.88 -12.75 15.27
C ASN A 554 -13.24 -12.26 16.68
N ILE A 555 -12.57 -12.80 17.70
CA ILE A 555 -12.75 -12.42 19.11
C ILE A 555 -11.40 -12.40 19.83
N SER A 556 -11.15 -11.36 20.64
CA SER A 556 -9.90 -11.22 21.40
C SER A 556 -9.68 -12.40 22.33
N LEU A 557 -8.42 -12.84 22.47
CA LEU A 557 -8.04 -13.95 23.35
C LEU A 557 -8.50 -13.75 24.80
N GLU A 558 -8.44 -12.52 25.31
CA GLU A 558 -8.94 -12.17 26.66
C GLU A 558 -10.42 -12.53 26.86
N ARG A 559 -11.27 -12.25 25.85
CA ARG A 559 -12.70 -12.59 25.90
C ARG A 559 -12.94 -14.10 25.75
N VAL A 560 -12.14 -14.77 24.92
CA VAL A 560 -12.19 -16.24 24.77
C VAL A 560 -11.89 -16.92 26.10
N LEU A 561 -10.77 -16.58 26.72
CA LEU A 561 -10.35 -17.21 27.98
C LEU A 561 -11.29 -16.87 29.14
N ALA A 562 -11.94 -15.70 29.12
CA ALA A 562 -12.97 -15.35 30.09
C ALA A 562 -14.18 -16.30 30.04
N LEU A 563 -14.56 -16.82 28.86
CA LEU A 563 -15.66 -17.78 28.73
C LEU A 563 -15.32 -19.12 29.39
N PHE A 564 -14.04 -19.52 29.36
CA PHE A 564 -13.58 -20.78 29.94
C PHE A 564 -13.53 -20.75 31.48
N GLU A 565 -13.64 -19.58 32.12
CA GLU A 565 -13.82 -19.52 33.58
C GLU A 565 -15.15 -20.13 34.01
N ALA A 566 -16.20 -19.98 33.19
CA ALA A 566 -17.51 -20.57 33.43
C ALA A 566 -17.59 -22.05 33.00
N GLU A 567 -16.72 -22.48 32.07
CA GLU A 567 -16.67 -23.85 31.55
C GLU A 567 -15.20 -24.30 31.39
N PRO A 568 -14.52 -24.71 32.48
CA PRO A 568 -13.08 -25.02 32.45
C PRO A 568 -12.71 -26.16 31.51
N ALA A 569 -13.62 -27.11 31.28
CA ALA A 569 -13.40 -28.22 30.34
C ALA A 569 -13.22 -27.76 28.89
N ALA A 570 -13.78 -26.60 28.53
CA ALA A 570 -13.65 -26.04 27.19
C ALA A 570 -12.24 -25.53 26.90
N LEU A 571 -11.43 -25.17 27.90
CA LEU A 571 -10.05 -24.72 27.69
C LEU A 571 -9.15 -25.82 27.12
N ASP A 572 -9.20 -27.02 27.70
CA ASP A 572 -8.40 -28.14 27.21
C ASP A 572 -8.88 -28.57 25.81
N ALA A 573 -10.20 -28.52 25.56
CA ALA A 573 -10.77 -28.77 24.25
C ALA A 573 -10.37 -27.69 23.22
N TYR A 574 -10.31 -26.43 23.63
CA TYR A 574 -9.82 -25.31 22.81
C TYR A 574 -8.37 -25.53 22.41
N VAL A 575 -7.50 -25.88 23.36
CA VAL A 575 -6.08 -26.16 23.08
C VAL A 575 -5.91 -27.33 22.11
N ALA A 576 -6.74 -28.37 22.23
CA ALA A 576 -6.75 -29.49 21.29
C ALA A 576 -7.28 -29.09 19.90
N ALA A 577 -8.29 -28.22 19.86
CA ALA A 577 -8.95 -27.75 18.64
C ALA A 577 -8.22 -26.61 17.92
N LEU A 578 -7.28 -25.93 18.58
CA LEU A 578 -6.58 -24.76 18.06
C LEU A 578 -5.99 -25.07 16.68
N HIS A 579 -6.27 -24.27 15.67
CA HIS A 579 -5.69 -24.51 14.33
C HIS A 579 -4.18 -24.18 14.35
N ASP A 580 -3.37 -24.92 13.60
CA ASP A 580 -1.89 -24.78 13.65
C ASP A 580 -1.40 -23.38 13.26
N SER A 581 -2.06 -22.74 12.29
CA SER A 581 -1.74 -21.36 11.88
C SER A 581 -1.98 -20.34 13.00
N MET A 582 -2.82 -20.65 13.99
CA MET A 582 -3.17 -19.74 15.08
C MET A 582 -2.31 -19.93 16.33
N VAL A 583 -1.52 -21.01 16.42
CA VAL A 583 -0.77 -21.34 17.65
C VAL A 583 0.19 -20.21 18.04
N MET A 584 0.97 -19.71 17.09
CA MET A 584 1.95 -18.66 17.36
C MET A 584 1.28 -17.31 17.66
N LEU A 585 0.19 -16.98 16.96
CA LEU A 585 -0.60 -15.77 17.21
C LEU A 585 -1.22 -15.80 18.60
N THR A 586 -1.84 -16.93 18.97
CA THR A 586 -2.44 -17.14 20.30
C THR A 586 -1.40 -16.99 21.42
N LEU A 587 -0.21 -17.56 21.22
CA LEU A 587 0.90 -17.42 22.18
C LEU A 587 1.43 -15.98 22.25
N ALA A 588 1.55 -15.29 21.12
CA ALA A 588 1.96 -13.89 21.09
C ALA A 588 0.95 -13.00 21.82
N GLU A 589 -0.35 -13.21 21.60
CA GLU A 589 -1.45 -12.46 22.22
C GLU A 589 -1.54 -12.66 23.73
N SER A 590 -1.06 -13.78 24.27
CA SER A 590 -1.05 -14.06 25.71
C SER A 590 -0.37 -12.95 26.54
N ARG A 591 0.54 -12.18 25.93
CA ARG A 591 1.18 -11.02 26.56
C ARG A 591 0.21 -9.86 26.87
N TRP A 592 -0.94 -9.78 26.20
CA TRP A 592 -1.92 -8.70 26.38
C TRP A 592 -3.12 -9.11 27.24
N VAL A 593 -3.19 -10.39 27.58
CA VAL A 593 -4.24 -11.01 28.40
C VAL A 593 -3.93 -10.81 29.90
N ARG A 594 -4.96 -10.91 30.75
CA ARG A 594 -4.77 -10.97 32.21
C ARG A 594 -3.82 -12.13 32.59
N PRO A 595 -2.86 -11.92 33.51
CA PRO A 595 -1.83 -12.91 33.79
C PRO A 595 -2.39 -14.29 34.15
N GLU A 596 -3.46 -14.35 34.94
CA GLU A 596 -4.06 -15.59 35.42
C GLU A 596 -4.67 -16.42 34.29
N ARG A 597 -5.30 -15.75 33.31
CA ARG A 597 -5.88 -16.39 32.11
C ARG A 597 -4.78 -16.85 31.16
N ALA A 598 -3.75 -16.03 30.97
CA ALA A 598 -2.59 -16.40 30.18
C ALA A 598 -1.87 -17.61 30.79
N ASP A 599 -1.68 -17.67 32.12
CA ASP A 599 -1.11 -18.82 32.82
C ASP A 599 -1.93 -20.08 32.58
N ALA A 600 -3.27 -20.02 32.73
CA ALA A 600 -4.15 -21.16 32.47
C ALA A 600 -4.01 -21.70 31.04
N LEU A 601 -3.95 -20.81 30.04
CA LEU A 601 -3.73 -21.18 28.64
C LEU A 601 -2.36 -21.84 28.44
N LEU A 602 -1.28 -21.22 28.92
CA LEU A 602 0.08 -21.75 28.77
C LEU A 602 0.22 -23.12 29.46
N GLU A 603 -0.40 -23.29 30.63
CA GLU A 603 -0.42 -24.55 31.37
C GLU A 603 -1.20 -25.63 30.59
N ALA A 604 -2.37 -25.30 30.03
CA ALA A 604 -3.14 -26.22 29.21
C ALA A 604 -2.36 -26.67 27.95
N MET A 605 -1.71 -25.73 27.25
CA MET A 605 -0.84 -26.03 26.11
C MET A 605 0.37 -26.87 26.48
N TRP A 606 1.02 -26.57 27.61
CA TRP A 606 2.15 -27.33 28.13
C TRP A 606 1.77 -28.78 28.45
N ARG A 607 0.65 -29.00 29.15
CA ARG A 607 0.11 -30.32 29.48
C ARG A 607 -0.24 -31.12 28.22
N ALA A 608 -0.84 -30.46 27.23
CA ALA A 608 -1.14 -31.07 25.93
C ALA A 608 0.12 -31.37 25.09
N GLY A 609 1.29 -30.87 25.49
CA GLY A 609 2.54 -31.02 24.74
C GLY A 609 2.59 -30.19 23.44
N ARG A 610 1.70 -29.22 23.29
CA ARG A 610 1.55 -28.45 22.06
C ARG A 610 2.53 -27.28 22.03
N ALA A 611 3.38 -27.21 21.01
CA ALA A 611 4.35 -26.14 20.79
C ALA A 611 5.21 -25.78 22.02
N ARG A 612 5.74 -26.79 22.73
CA ARG A 612 6.45 -26.61 24.02
C ARG A 612 7.47 -25.47 24.05
N SER A 613 8.32 -25.36 23.03
CA SER A 613 9.33 -24.29 22.97
C SER A 613 8.70 -22.90 22.85
N ALA A 614 7.61 -22.76 22.09
CA ALA A 614 6.89 -21.51 21.95
C ALA A 614 6.10 -21.15 23.21
N VAL A 615 5.53 -22.15 23.90
CA VAL A 615 4.90 -21.96 25.23
C VAL A 615 5.92 -21.42 26.24
N LEU A 616 7.13 -21.99 26.27
CA LEU A 616 8.21 -21.49 27.12
C LEU A 616 8.60 -20.06 26.73
N ALA A 617 8.74 -19.75 25.44
CA ALA A 617 9.02 -18.40 24.98
C ALA A 617 7.93 -17.40 25.46
N ALA A 618 6.65 -17.73 25.30
CA ALA A 618 5.55 -16.89 25.81
C ALA A 618 5.58 -16.76 27.34
N ALA A 619 5.92 -17.83 28.06
CA ALA A 619 6.05 -17.83 29.51
C ALA A 619 7.12 -16.84 30.01
N THR A 620 8.16 -16.52 29.24
CA THR A 620 9.16 -15.50 29.63
C THR A 620 8.55 -14.11 29.82
N VAL A 621 7.45 -13.81 29.11
CA VAL A 621 6.74 -12.53 29.17
C VAL A 621 5.58 -12.57 30.18
N VAL A 622 4.91 -13.70 30.29
CA VAL A 622 3.74 -13.86 31.17
C VAL A 622 4.15 -14.10 32.63
N ALA A 623 5.12 -14.98 32.88
CA ALA A 623 5.48 -15.41 34.24
C ALA A 623 5.90 -14.27 35.18
N PRO A 624 6.64 -13.22 34.76
CA PRO A 624 6.94 -12.07 35.63
C PRO A 624 5.71 -11.32 36.14
N ARG A 625 4.54 -11.52 35.50
CA ARG A 625 3.29 -10.88 35.88
C ARG A 625 2.45 -11.72 36.85
N LEU A 626 2.84 -12.97 37.10
CA LEU A 626 2.16 -13.88 38.02
C LEU A 626 2.58 -13.65 39.48
N THR A 627 1.99 -14.46 40.37
CA THR A 627 2.47 -14.59 41.76
C THR A 627 3.87 -15.21 41.78
N VAL A 628 4.64 -14.92 42.84
CA VAL A 628 6.02 -15.42 43.01
C VAL A 628 6.09 -16.95 42.86
N LEU A 629 5.16 -17.69 43.46
CA LEU A 629 5.14 -19.16 43.40
C LEU A 629 4.84 -19.69 41.99
N ARG A 630 3.88 -19.11 41.27
CA ARG A 630 3.60 -19.50 39.88
C ARG A 630 4.74 -19.14 38.95
N ALA A 631 5.40 -17.99 39.17
CA ALA A 631 6.59 -17.61 38.43
C ALA A 631 7.77 -18.57 38.66
N LEU A 632 7.92 -19.11 39.87
CA LEU A 632 8.93 -20.13 40.19
C LEU A 632 8.73 -21.42 39.37
N GLU A 633 7.49 -21.89 39.22
CA GLU A 633 7.19 -23.08 38.41
C GLU A 633 7.59 -22.90 36.95
N TRP A 634 7.25 -21.76 36.34
CA TRP A 634 7.67 -21.45 34.97
C TRP A 634 9.18 -21.25 34.86
N ALA A 635 9.82 -20.60 35.84
CA ALA A 635 11.27 -20.45 35.88
C ALA A 635 11.98 -21.82 35.92
N ALA A 636 11.47 -22.79 36.69
CA ALA A 636 12.02 -24.13 36.73
C ALA A 636 11.92 -24.85 35.36
N ARG A 637 10.78 -24.71 34.67
CA ARG A 637 10.60 -25.25 33.31
C ARG A 637 11.55 -24.61 32.30
N LEU A 638 11.68 -23.28 32.34
CA LEU A 638 12.59 -22.52 31.48
C LEU A 638 14.06 -22.91 31.68
N ARG A 639 14.49 -23.02 32.94
CA ARG A 639 15.84 -23.48 33.29
C ARG A 639 16.10 -24.91 32.83
N GLY A 640 15.12 -25.80 33.01
CA GLY A 640 15.20 -27.18 32.50
C GLY A 640 15.35 -27.25 30.98
N ALA A 641 14.87 -26.24 30.25
CA ALA A 641 15.04 -26.10 28.80
C ALA A 641 16.31 -25.33 28.39
N GLY A 642 17.18 -24.95 29.33
CA GLY A 642 18.43 -24.24 29.06
C GLY A 642 18.29 -22.73 28.85
N VAL A 643 17.14 -22.14 29.15
CA VAL A 643 16.93 -20.68 29.04
C VAL A 643 17.53 -19.99 30.28
N SER A 644 18.42 -19.02 30.05
CA SER A 644 19.12 -18.30 31.12
C SER A 644 18.28 -17.19 31.77
N ASP A 645 17.27 -16.70 31.05
CA ASP A 645 16.33 -15.70 31.54
C ASP A 645 15.37 -16.31 32.54
N CYS A 646 15.19 -15.62 33.66
CA CYS A 646 14.42 -16.13 34.80
C CYS A 646 13.37 -15.10 35.21
N ALA A 647 12.10 -15.51 35.17
CA ALA A 647 10.97 -14.65 35.53
C ALA A 647 11.07 -14.08 36.95
N LEU A 648 11.65 -14.85 37.88
CA LEU A 648 11.88 -14.39 39.24
C LEU A 648 12.93 -13.28 39.34
N VAL A 649 13.94 -13.26 38.45
CA VAL A 649 14.91 -12.15 38.38
C VAL A 649 14.23 -10.87 37.93
N ALA A 650 13.33 -10.96 36.95
CA ALA A 650 12.53 -9.81 36.50
C ALA A 650 11.62 -9.30 37.63
N LEU A 651 10.95 -10.20 38.36
CA LEU A 651 10.12 -9.88 39.52
C LEU A 651 10.91 -9.20 40.65
N ALA A 652 12.11 -9.69 40.98
CA ALA A 652 12.96 -9.11 42.02
C ALA A 652 13.33 -7.63 41.73
N ARG A 653 13.53 -7.33 40.44
CA ARG A 653 13.94 -6.01 39.94
C ARG A 653 12.79 -5.05 39.68
N ASP A 654 11.55 -5.54 39.64
CA ASP A 654 10.38 -4.73 39.35
C ASP A 654 10.02 -3.85 40.56
N THR A 655 10.36 -2.58 40.51
CA THR A 655 10.05 -1.61 41.57
C THR A 655 8.56 -1.31 41.73
N GLY A 656 7.72 -1.74 40.77
CA GLY A 656 6.26 -1.67 40.88
C GLY A 656 5.66 -2.80 41.73
N ARG A 657 6.44 -3.84 42.07
CA ARG A 657 6.01 -4.92 42.96
C ARG A 657 6.21 -4.58 44.43
N SER A 658 5.46 -5.26 45.29
CA SER A 658 5.62 -5.12 46.73
C SER A 658 7.05 -5.50 47.15
N PRO A 659 7.65 -4.81 48.14
CA PRO A 659 8.94 -5.22 48.70
C PRO A 659 8.97 -6.69 49.12
N ARG A 660 7.86 -7.20 49.69
CA ARG A 660 7.68 -8.62 50.04
C ARG A 660 7.89 -9.53 48.83
N ASP A 661 7.18 -9.31 47.73
CA ASP A 661 7.28 -10.19 46.56
C ASP A 661 8.68 -10.16 45.93
N ARG A 662 9.33 -8.99 45.95
CA ARG A 662 10.70 -8.82 45.44
C ARG A 662 11.71 -9.60 46.29
N VAL A 663 11.60 -9.54 47.62
CA VAL A 663 12.42 -10.32 48.55
C VAL A 663 12.24 -11.81 48.30
N LEU A 664 10.99 -12.30 48.24
CA LEU A 664 10.71 -13.72 48.04
C LEU A 664 11.21 -14.20 46.67
N ALA A 665 11.00 -13.43 45.61
CA ALA A 665 11.48 -13.76 44.27
C ALA A 665 13.01 -13.82 44.22
N ALA A 666 13.71 -12.80 44.74
CA ALA A 666 15.17 -12.74 44.76
C ALA A 666 15.78 -13.90 45.55
N ALA A 667 15.21 -14.24 46.71
CA ALA A 667 15.65 -15.35 47.53
C ALA A 667 15.40 -16.72 46.86
N LEU A 668 14.26 -16.89 46.20
CA LEU A 668 13.94 -18.13 45.47
C LEU A 668 14.86 -18.36 44.27
N VAL A 669 15.37 -17.30 43.63
CA VAL A 669 16.38 -17.44 42.56
C VAL A 669 17.67 -18.07 43.10
N ILE A 670 18.14 -17.59 44.25
CA ILE A 670 19.34 -18.10 44.92
C ILE A 670 19.09 -19.52 45.45
N GLU A 671 17.98 -19.73 46.17
CA GLU A 671 17.65 -21.01 46.78
C GLU A 671 17.42 -22.11 45.74
N ALA A 672 16.54 -21.87 44.77
CA ALA A 672 16.10 -22.91 43.83
C ALA A 672 17.09 -23.16 42.69
N PHE A 673 17.87 -22.14 42.29
CA PHE A 673 18.71 -22.22 41.10
C PHE A 673 20.20 -21.95 41.37
N GLY A 674 20.60 -21.58 42.60
CA GLY A 674 21.99 -21.24 42.91
C GLY A 674 22.51 -20.03 42.14
N ASP A 675 21.61 -19.10 41.80
CA ASP A 675 21.91 -17.92 40.99
C ASP A 675 22.00 -16.68 41.88
N ASP A 676 23.22 -16.27 42.21
CA ASP A 676 23.49 -15.19 43.18
C ASP A 676 23.31 -13.78 42.59
N ARG A 677 22.93 -13.66 41.31
CA ARG A 677 22.81 -12.35 40.63
C ARG A 677 21.73 -11.44 41.22
N THR A 678 20.79 -11.99 41.98
CA THR A 678 19.71 -11.26 42.66
C THR A 678 20.04 -10.87 44.10
N MET A 679 21.23 -11.19 44.61
CA MET A 679 21.61 -10.82 45.98
C MET A 679 21.53 -9.30 46.25
N PRO A 680 21.99 -8.41 45.34
CA PRO A 680 21.82 -6.97 45.54
C PRO A 680 20.34 -6.55 45.55
N ASP A 681 19.53 -7.17 44.67
CA ASP A 681 18.08 -6.92 44.57
C ASP A 681 17.35 -7.36 45.86
N LEU A 682 17.78 -8.46 46.46
CA LEU A 682 17.27 -9.00 47.72
C LEU A 682 17.50 -8.04 48.89
N VAL A 683 18.73 -7.55 49.06
CA VAL A 683 19.09 -6.59 50.12
C VAL A 683 18.31 -5.29 49.95
N ALA A 684 18.32 -4.73 48.74
CA ALA A 684 17.62 -3.48 48.45
C ALA A 684 16.10 -3.58 48.66
N ALA A 685 15.48 -4.73 48.34
CA ALA A 685 14.05 -4.94 48.58
C ALA A 685 13.75 -5.16 50.07
N ALA A 686 14.64 -5.83 50.81
CA ALA A 686 14.47 -6.08 52.24
C ALA A 686 14.49 -4.78 53.08
N GLU A 687 15.32 -3.81 52.71
CA GLU A 687 15.37 -2.48 53.35
C GLU A 687 14.06 -1.68 53.20
N LEU A 688 13.22 -2.04 52.22
CA LEU A 688 11.94 -1.37 51.95
C LEU A 688 10.76 -2.05 52.67
N ILE A 689 10.98 -3.13 53.42
CA ILE A 689 9.95 -3.83 54.17
C ILE A 689 9.60 -3.00 55.42
N PRO A 690 8.32 -2.64 55.65
CA PRO A 690 7.92 -1.97 56.89
C PRO A 690 8.18 -2.86 58.12
N ASP A 691 8.62 -2.27 59.23
CA ASP A 691 8.90 -3.00 60.48
C ASP A 691 7.74 -3.89 60.94
N ALA A 692 6.50 -3.42 60.75
CA ALA A 692 5.28 -4.17 61.10
C ALA A 692 5.07 -5.45 60.28
N GLU A 693 5.70 -5.57 59.10
CA GLU A 693 5.61 -6.71 58.19
C GLU A 693 6.85 -7.61 58.23
N ALA A 694 7.95 -7.15 58.84
CA ALA A 694 9.26 -7.82 58.81
C ALA A 694 9.22 -9.25 59.37
N ASP A 695 8.55 -9.49 60.50
CA ASP A 695 8.44 -10.82 61.10
C ASP A 695 7.67 -11.80 60.21
N ALA A 696 6.59 -11.31 59.58
CA ALA A 696 5.76 -12.11 58.68
C ALA A 696 6.53 -12.49 57.41
N VAL A 697 7.19 -11.52 56.77
CA VAL A 697 8.02 -11.77 55.57
C VAL A 697 9.20 -12.67 55.91
N GLY A 698 9.84 -12.49 57.07
CA GLY A 698 10.91 -13.36 57.55
C GLY A 698 10.45 -14.80 57.80
N ALA A 699 9.22 -15.01 58.29
CA ALA A 699 8.65 -16.35 58.46
C ALA A 699 8.36 -17.03 57.11
N GLU A 700 7.83 -16.28 56.14
CA GLU A 700 7.66 -16.78 54.77
C GLU A 700 9.00 -17.11 54.11
N LEU A 701 9.99 -16.24 54.24
CA LEU A 701 11.33 -16.45 53.69
C LEU A 701 11.99 -17.71 54.25
N ARG A 702 11.87 -17.96 55.56
CA ARG A 702 12.33 -19.22 56.19
C ARG A 702 11.64 -20.46 55.63
N THR A 703 10.41 -20.31 55.13
CA THR A 703 9.65 -21.42 54.55
C THR A 703 10.05 -21.68 53.10
N VAL A 704 10.16 -20.63 52.27
CA VAL A 704 10.39 -20.77 50.83
C VAL A 704 11.86 -20.80 50.43
N ALA A 705 12.75 -20.19 51.24
CA ALA A 705 14.19 -20.07 50.98
C ALA A 705 15.02 -20.22 52.27
N PRO A 706 15.01 -21.41 52.92
CA PRO A 706 15.60 -21.59 54.25
C PRO A 706 17.11 -21.37 54.31
N ARG A 707 17.88 -21.69 53.26
CA ARG A 707 19.34 -21.46 53.27
C ARG A 707 19.64 -19.97 53.16
N VAL A 708 18.93 -19.27 52.27
CA VAL A 708 19.07 -17.82 52.11
C VAL A 708 18.63 -17.09 53.38
N ALA A 709 17.54 -17.51 54.00
CA ALA A 709 17.07 -16.95 55.27
C ALA A 709 18.11 -17.12 56.39
N ALA A 710 18.72 -18.30 56.49
CA ALA A 710 19.76 -18.56 57.49
C ALA A 710 21.02 -17.70 57.26
N GLN A 711 21.37 -17.42 56.00
CA GLN A 711 22.49 -16.55 55.66
C GLN A 711 22.21 -15.07 55.96
N LEU A 712 21.01 -14.58 55.64
CA LEU A 712 20.61 -13.20 55.89
C LEU A 712 20.41 -12.86 57.36
N LEU A 713 19.95 -13.81 58.18
CA LEU A 713 19.71 -13.60 59.62
C LEU A 713 20.97 -13.82 60.48
N ALA A 714 22.04 -14.37 59.88
CA ALA A 714 23.34 -14.53 60.53
C ALA A 714 24.31 -13.36 60.26
N ALA A 715 24.02 -12.57 59.23
CA ALA A 715 24.69 -11.30 58.90
C ALA A 715 23.94 -10.13 59.54
#